data_AF-A0A9Q4RDG0-F1
#
_entry.id   AF-A0A9Q4RDG0-F1
#
_cell.length_a   1.000
_cell.length_b   1.000
_cell.length_c   1.000
_cell.angle_alpha   90.00
_cell.angle_beta   90.00
_cell.angle_gamma   90.00
#
_symmetry.space_group_name_H-M   'P 1'
#
loop_
_entity.id
_entity.type
_entity.pdbx_description
1 polymer ?
#
loop_
_entity_poly.entity_id
_entity_poly.type
_entity_poly.pdbx_seq_one_letter_code
_entity_poly.pdbx_strand_id
1 'polypeptide(L)'
;MKQLLFTLFCLFAYSSLQAQAVPTDELYGVGIWNADSLGNHRVIVSVDKPADAVLATIDWRRRDLNPEAKNLIVVDAATGERITNVCRFTIDRERGEVVFQPQTVPGEYYIYYLKNVMSGSPYYPTVNYPAFENTASADWVKKNKLSGKKAPALPAAKVVQFQAINELNSFYPMEVIATSNETARLLKEHPGEKYILFTEDRKFPIRMTTDIPYKWIADNRHDFFYGQADKGEYYVFQLGVWAARSNVENLHVDFSALTNKATGEQIPASSFTCFNTEGTDVTGTVFEKNCSVDKGKVQALWVGTQLPEHLSAGTYQGTVTVSAANAESKTVQVSLNVSENVIANHGDNEPWRHSRLRWLNSQIGFDDEVIAPYTPLVMKDKTISCLGREIKLSDLGLPEHITSYFKETMTGIGTNGRSVLAAPMELAADGGAWENLNFEITKHKQGAIAWKALNQNSRFLMDLEGEMESDGNIAYKVTLVAREDASVEDVALRTHLASGVGRYMMGLGEKGGYCPNDLRWKWDVEKNQDAVWVGDVNAGIQIRLYDNKYERPLNTNFYHQKPLHMPVSWCNAGNGGIDIHNAADGTRINAYSGKRSVKKGDRLYYYFNLALTPFRPIDTDKQWRERYHHNYEFLDGIQKRGANVINIHHANAINPFINYPFLRTKEMKAYIDGAHARDMKVKIYNTVRELSNSCVEMFALRSLGNEIFSEGPGGGFSWLQEHLDQNYIGAWFVPGLKDAAIVNSGISRWHNYYLEGLDWLMKNVGIDGLYIDDLAFDRMTMKRIRKVMNRTNPGAMIDLHSANQYNPKDGFANSANLYLEHFPYLDRLWFGEYFNYDFPPEFWLVEVSGIPYGLMGEMLEGGGNPWRGMLYGMTGRSPRVDNGPLWKLWDSFGMQNSEMIGYWVKDNPVKTGSEKTLATVYSHMGDKALISLATWEDTDAKVKLSIDWAKLGLDPSKVTLHAPAIENFQQETTWKPSDEIVVPKGKGLLIIAK
;
A
#
# COMPACT_ATOMS: atom_id res chain seq x y z
N MET A 1 20.05 80.08 -30.58
CA MET A 1 20.40 78.69 -30.97
C MET A 1 20.47 77.76 -29.73
N LYS A 2 19.44 77.76 -28.86
CA LYS A 2 19.39 76.94 -27.62
C LYS A 2 17.95 76.55 -27.19
N GLN A 3 17.02 76.47 -28.15
CA GLN A 3 15.62 76.10 -27.89
C GLN A 3 15.04 75.07 -28.87
N LEU A 4 15.85 74.47 -29.75
CA LEU A 4 15.40 73.44 -30.69
C LEU A 4 15.86 72.01 -30.36
N LEU A 5 16.61 71.81 -29.26
CA LEU A 5 17.16 70.49 -28.90
C LEU A 5 16.36 69.74 -27.82
N PHE A 6 15.34 70.37 -27.21
CA PHE A 6 14.56 69.72 -26.15
C PHE A 6 13.30 68.99 -26.66
N THR A 7 12.87 69.28 -27.89
CA THR A 7 11.63 68.70 -28.46
C THR A 7 11.89 67.45 -29.32
N LEU A 8 13.15 67.16 -29.68
CA LEU A 8 13.48 66.00 -30.52
C LEU A 8 13.87 64.73 -29.72
N PHE A 9 14.09 64.83 -28.41
CA PHE A 9 14.43 63.68 -27.55
C PHE A 9 13.20 63.02 -26.89
N CYS A 10 12.00 63.61 -27.02
CA CYS A 10 10.75 63.04 -26.49
C CYS A 10 9.99 62.16 -27.49
N LEU A 11 10.52 61.92 -28.69
CA LEU A 11 9.83 61.20 -29.78
C LEU A 11 10.44 59.84 -30.17
N PHE A 12 11.46 59.34 -29.46
CA PHE A 12 12.08 58.03 -29.71
C PHE A 12 12.22 57.16 -28.45
N ALA A 13 11.19 57.17 -27.60
CA ALA A 13 11.02 56.18 -26.53
C ALA A 13 9.57 55.69 -26.44
N TYR A 14 8.92 55.47 -27.58
CA TYR A 14 7.85 54.47 -27.64
C TYR A 14 8.51 53.12 -27.89
N SER A 15 9.16 52.56 -26.85
CA SER A 15 9.25 51.12 -26.76
C SER A 15 7.81 50.63 -26.72
N SER A 16 7.38 49.93 -27.76
CA SER A 16 6.17 49.13 -27.75
C SER A 16 6.30 48.12 -26.60
N LEU A 17 5.84 48.52 -25.41
CA LEU A 17 5.41 47.60 -24.37
C LEU A 17 4.25 46.83 -25.01
N GLN A 18 4.53 45.72 -25.68
CA GLN A 18 3.51 44.70 -25.82
C GLN A 18 3.13 44.32 -24.39
N ALA A 19 1.92 44.70 -24.00
CA ALA A 19 1.38 44.32 -22.71
C ALA A 19 1.41 42.79 -22.64
N GLN A 20 2.19 42.26 -21.71
CA GLN A 20 2.27 40.83 -21.45
C GLN A 20 0.85 40.34 -21.14
N ALA A 21 0.41 39.26 -21.76
CA ALA A 21 -0.92 38.74 -21.51
C ALA A 21 -1.03 38.35 -20.03
N VAL A 22 -2.01 38.93 -19.34
CA VAL A 22 -2.28 38.68 -17.92
C VAL A 22 -3.07 37.37 -17.81
N PRO A 23 -2.58 36.36 -17.08
CA PRO A 23 -3.36 35.15 -16.83
C PRO A 23 -4.70 35.48 -16.17
N THR A 24 -5.81 35.08 -16.79
CA THR A 24 -7.19 35.26 -16.31
C THR A 24 -7.96 33.97 -16.51
N ASP A 25 -9.02 33.73 -15.73
CA ASP A 25 -9.84 32.51 -15.81
C ASP A 25 -10.32 32.23 -17.25
N GLU A 26 -10.74 33.27 -17.98
CA GLU A 26 -11.24 33.14 -19.36
C GLU A 26 -10.16 32.66 -20.35
N LEU A 27 -8.89 32.91 -20.04
CA LEU A 27 -7.75 32.54 -20.88
C LEU A 27 -7.36 31.06 -20.72
N TYR A 28 -7.86 30.34 -19.71
CA TYR A 28 -7.56 28.94 -19.47
C TYR A 28 -8.83 28.08 -19.56
N GLY A 29 -8.70 26.87 -20.09
CA GLY A 29 -9.81 25.94 -20.22
C GLY A 29 -9.37 24.51 -20.47
N VAL A 30 -10.32 23.69 -20.91
CA VAL A 30 -10.08 22.29 -21.26
C VAL A 30 -10.52 22.00 -22.69
N GLY A 31 -9.94 20.98 -23.31
CA GLY A 31 -10.37 20.50 -24.62
C GLY A 31 -10.15 19.00 -24.80
N ILE A 32 -10.62 18.46 -25.92
CA ILE A 32 -10.58 17.02 -26.21
C ILE A 32 -9.73 16.79 -27.45
N TRP A 33 -8.69 15.96 -27.32
CA TRP A 33 -7.85 15.48 -28.42
C TRP A 33 -7.14 14.19 -28.02
N ASN A 34 -6.42 13.58 -28.96
CA ASN A 34 -5.59 12.42 -28.66
C ASN A 34 -4.30 12.84 -27.94
N ALA A 35 -4.29 12.73 -26.61
CA ALA A 35 -3.14 13.08 -25.78
C ALA A 35 -1.90 12.22 -26.08
N ASP A 36 -2.10 10.96 -26.50
CA ASP A 36 -1.00 10.03 -26.77
C ASP A 36 -0.19 10.41 -28.01
N SER A 37 -0.72 11.28 -28.89
CA SER A 37 -0.01 11.78 -30.07
C SER A 37 0.46 13.24 -29.96
N LEU A 38 -0.28 14.08 -29.23
CA LEU A 38 -0.08 15.53 -29.21
C LEU A 38 0.36 16.08 -27.84
N GLY A 39 0.37 15.25 -26.79
CA GLY A 39 0.64 15.69 -25.41
C GLY A 39 -0.62 16.22 -24.71
N ASN A 40 -0.45 16.67 -23.46
CA ASN A 40 -1.55 17.04 -22.58
C ASN A 40 -2.01 18.50 -22.70
N HIS A 41 -1.28 19.33 -23.46
CA HIS A 41 -1.48 20.79 -23.45
C HIS A 41 -1.43 21.43 -24.84
N ARG A 42 -2.25 22.47 -25.04
CA ARG A 42 -2.24 23.29 -26.26
C ARG A 42 -2.55 24.76 -26.00
N VAL A 43 -2.21 25.60 -26.97
CA VAL A 43 -2.62 27.00 -27.06
C VAL A 43 -3.43 27.20 -28.33
N ILE A 44 -4.61 27.80 -28.21
CA ILE A 44 -5.43 28.24 -29.35
C ILE A 44 -4.97 29.64 -29.77
N VAL A 45 -4.70 29.82 -31.05
CA VAL A 45 -4.40 31.13 -31.63
C VAL A 45 -5.30 31.40 -32.84
N SER A 46 -5.75 32.64 -33.02
CA SER A 46 -6.54 33.07 -34.18
C SER A 46 -5.70 33.85 -35.18
N VAL A 47 -6.00 33.66 -36.46
CA VAL A 47 -5.41 34.39 -37.59
C VAL A 47 -6.54 35.02 -38.39
N ASP A 48 -6.64 36.35 -38.36
CA ASP A 48 -7.78 37.07 -38.94
C ASP A 48 -7.57 37.48 -40.40
N LYS A 49 -6.31 37.65 -40.83
CA LYS A 49 -5.96 38.22 -42.14
C LYS A 49 -4.97 37.33 -42.89
N PRO A 50 -5.13 37.14 -44.22
CA PRO A 50 -4.23 36.31 -45.01
C PRO A 50 -2.78 36.81 -44.94
N ALA A 51 -1.85 35.89 -44.69
CA ALA A 51 -0.41 36.16 -44.64
C ALA A 51 0.38 34.89 -44.97
N ASP A 52 1.56 35.03 -45.58
CA ASP A 52 2.43 33.89 -45.90
C ASP A 52 3.11 33.30 -44.65
N ALA A 53 3.28 34.11 -43.60
CA ALA A 53 3.77 33.71 -42.29
C ALA A 53 3.16 34.64 -41.23
N VAL A 54 2.75 34.07 -40.10
CA VAL A 54 2.23 34.80 -38.94
C VAL A 54 3.06 34.48 -37.70
N LEU A 55 3.18 35.42 -36.77
CA LEU A 55 3.88 35.25 -35.50
C LEU A 55 2.87 35.16 -34.35
N ALA A 56 2.87 34.02 -33.64
CA ALA A 56 2.22 33.90 -32.34
C ALA A 56 3.26 34.20 -31.23
N THR A 57 3.00 35.22 -30.44
CA THR A 57 3.75 35.51 -29.20
C THR A 57 2.90 35.05 -28.01
N ILE A 58 3.40 34.07 -27.27
CA ILE A 58 2.66 33.32 -26.26
C ILE A 58 3.31 33.52 -24.89
N ASP A 59 2.63 34.16 -23.95
CA ASP A 59 3.10 34.34 -22.56
C ASP A 59 2.63 33.17 -21.67
N TRP A 60 3.10 31.96 -21.96
CA TRP A 60 2.54 30.72 -21.38
C TRP A 60 2.88 30.45 -19.90
N ARG A 61 3.93 31.08 -19.35
CA ARG A 61 4.38 30.91 -17.95
C ARG A 61 4.46 29.45 -17.50
N ARG A 62 5.26 28.66 -18.21
CA ARG A 62 5.48 27.22 -18.03
C ARG A 62 6.29 26.90 -16.78
N ARG A 63 5.79 25.96 -15.97
CA ARG A 63 6.54 25.40 -14.84
C ARG A 63 7.68 24.45 -15.25
N ASP A 64 7.56 23.76 -16.39
CA ASP A 64 8.55 22.77 -16.78
C ASP A 64 9.90 23.38 -17.18
N LEU A 65 10.99 22.69 -16.85
CA LEU A 65 12.34 23.13 -17.20
C LEU A 65 12.67 22.87 -18.67
N ASN A 66 13.53 23.73 -19.24
CA ASN A 66 14.06 23.66 -20.61
C ASN A 66 12.98 23.50 -21.70
N PRO A 67 11.96 24.37 -21.76
CA PRO A 67 10.88 24.28 -22.73
C PRO A 67 11.35 24.32 -24.20
N GLU A 68 12.51 24.92 -24.47
CA GLU A 68 13.17 24.98 -25.79
C GLU A 68 13.62 23.61 -26.32
N ALA A 69 13.88 22.67 -25.41
CA ALA A 69 14.32 21.32 -25.72
C ALA A 69 13.16 20.37 -26.05
N LYS A 70 11.90 20.82 -25.90
CA LYS A 70 10.71 19.98 -26.07
C LYS A 70 9.96 20.32 -27.36
N ASN A 71 9.39 19.30 -27.98
CA ASN A 71 8.71 19.44 -29.26
C ASN A 71 7.39 20.23 -29.13
N LEU A 72 7.01 20.86 -30.23
CA LEU A 72 5.80 21.66 -30.39
C LEU A 72 5.24 21.42 -31.79
N ILE A 73 3.93 21.24 -31.89
CA ILE A 73 3.22 20.96 -33.15
C ILE A 73 2.15 22.02 -33.36
N VAL A 74 2.05 22.54 -34.59
CA VAL A 74 0.97 23.43 -35.01
C VAL A 74 -0.01 22.66 -35.89
N VAL A 75 -1.30 22.76 -35.62
CA VAL A 75 -2.39 22.11 -36.36
C VAL A 75 -3.43 23.15 -36.75
N ASP A 76 -3.90 23.10 -37.99
CA ASP A 76 -5.05 23.91 -38.43
C ASP A 76 -6.33 23.38 -37.79
N ALA A 77 -7.05 24.21 -37.04
CA ALA A 77 -8.19 23.75 -36.26
C ALA A 77 -9.38 23.30 -37.14
N ALA A 78 -9.50 23.84 -38.35
CA ALA A 78 -10.60 23.53 -39.26
C ALA A 78 -10.38 22.21 -40.01
N THR A 79 -9.14 21.93 -40.43
CA THR A 79 -8.81 20.73 -41.21
C THR A 79 -8.26 19.58 -40.37
N GLY A 80 -7.71 19.87 -39.19
CA GLY A 80 -6.97 18.91 -38.37
C GLY A 80 -5.59 18.55 -38.91
N GLU A 81 -5.13 19.20 -39.99
CA GLU A 81 -3.84 18.92 -40.61
C GLU A 81 -2.68 19.63 -39.89
N ARG A 82 -1.54 18.93 -39.79
CA ARG A 82 -0.30 19.49 -39.23
C ARG A 82 0.29 20.52 -40.18
N ILE A 83 0.59 21.71 -39.65
CA ILE A 83 1.39 22.72 -40.36
C ILE A 83 2.86 22.31 -40.29
N THR A 84 3.49 22.15 -41.44
CA THR A 84 4.91 21.76 -41.56
C THR A 84 5.85 22.96 -41.60
N ASN A 85 5.40 24.08 -42.15
CA ASN A 85 6.14 25.35 -42.14
C ASN A 85 5.98 26.04 -40.78
N VAL A 86 6.85 25.67 -39.84
CA VAL A 86 6.90 26.19 -38.47
C VAL A 86 8.35 26.54 -38.08
N CYS A 87 8.58 27.74 -37.56
CA CYS A 87 9.84 28.17 -36.98
C CYS A 87 9.63 28.65 -35.54
N ARG A 88 10.65 28.48 -34.70
CA ARG A 88 10.65 28.94 -33.30
C ARG A 88 11.76 29.97 -33.10
N PHE A 89 11.47 31.00 -32.31
CA PHE A 89 12.45 32.00 -31.89
C PHE A 89 12.68 31.90 -30.38
N THR A 90 12.30 32.91 -29.59
CA THR A 90 12.38 32.79 -28.13
C THR A 90 11.42 31.71 -27.65
N ILE A 91 11.96 30.66 -27.02
CA ILE A 91 11.22 29.63 -26.31
C ILE A 91 11.89 29.52 -24.95
N ASP A 92 11.24 30.03 -23.92
CA ASP A 92 11.67 29.92 -22.52
C ASP A 92 10.45 29.66 -21.62
N ARG A 93 10.64 29.67 -20.30
CA ARG A 93 9.54 29.38 -19.36
C ARG A 93 8.47 30.48 -19.37
N GLU A 94 8.82 31.73 -19.61
CA GLU A 94 7.87 32.84 -19.56
C GLU A 94 7.16 33.03 -20.90
N ARG A 95 7.86 32.83 -22.02
CA ARG A 95 7.39 33.19 -23.36
C ARG A 95 7.79 32.20 -24.47
N GLY A 96 6.91 32.06 -25.45
CA GLY A 96 7.14 31.36 -26.71
C GLY A 96 6.82 32.21 -27.95
N GLU A 97 7.73 32.25 -28.92
CA GLU A 97 7.55 32.89 -30.23
C GLU A 97 7.54 31.81 -31.33
N VAL A 98 6.35 31.59 -31.90
CA VAL A 98 6.12 30.56 -32.92
C VAL A 98 5.65 31.22 -34.21
N VAL A 99 6.41 31.02 -35.29
CA VAL A 99 6.02 31.46 -36.63
C VAL A 99 5.53 30.27 -37.41
N PHE A 100 4.37 30.39 -38.07
CA PHE A 100 3.83 29.33 -38.91
C PHE A 100 3.15 29.88 -40.16
N GLN A 101 2.99 29.03 -41.18
CA GLN A 101 2.27 29.35 -42.41
C GLN A 101 0.78 28.98 -42.27
N PRO A 102 -0.13 29.95 -42.17
CA PRO A 102 -1.56 29.65 -42.06
C PRO A 102 -2.11 29.15 -43.41
N GLN A 103 -2.98 28.14 -43.37
CA GLN A 103 -3.66 27.57 -44.54
C GLN A 103 -5.14 28.01 -44.59
N THR A 104 -5.86 27.93 -43.48
CA THR A 104 -7.21 28.49 -43.29
C THR A 104 -7.19 29.92 -42.74
N VAL A 105 -7.72 30.89 -43.49
CA VAL A 105 -7.82 32.29 -43.03
C VAL A 105 -9.14 32.94 -43.46
N PRO A 106 -9.92 33.56 -42.54
CA PRO A 106 -9.70 33.58 -41.09
C PRO A 106 -9.86 32.19 -40.46
N GLY A 107 -9.07 31.87 -39.44
CA GLY A 107 -9.07 30.55 -38.83
C GLY A 107 -8.35 30.47 -37.50
N GLU A 108 -8.59 29.39 -36.77
CA GLU A 108 -7.90 29.05 -35.53
C GLU A 108 -6.84 27.98 -35.76
N TYR A 109 -5.81 28.00 -34.92
CA TYR A 109 -4.71 27.05 -34.93
C TYR A 109 -4.44 26.56 -33.52
N TYR A 110 -4.15 25.26 -33.41
CA TYR A 110 -3.75 24.63 -32.16
C TYR A 110 -2.24 24.46 -32.13
N ILE A 111 -1.61 25.08 -31.14
CA ILE A 111 -0.18 24.94 -30.85
C ILE A 111 -0.04 24.00 -29.66
N TYR A 112 0.20 22.72 -29.94
CA TYR A 112 0.45 21.70 -28.93
C TYR A 112 1.89 21.79 -28.43
N TYR A 113 2.07 21.79 -27.11
CA TYR A 113 3.38 21.78 -26.45
C TYR A 113 3.46 20.64 -25.45
N LEU A 114 4.67 20.31 -24.98
CA LEU A 114 4.90 19.10 -24.18
C LEU A 114 4.44 17.84 -24.91
N LYS A 115 4.60 17.80 -26.24
CA LYS A 115 4.41 16.57 -27.00
C LYS A 115 5.31 15.50 -26.41
N ASN A 116 4.72 14.36 -26.06
CA ASN A 116 5.43 13.25 -25.47
C ASN A 116 5.24 11.97 -26.29
N VAL A 117 6.08 10.98 -26.01
CA VAL A 117 6.01 9.64 -26.59
C VAL A 117 6.15 8.64 -25.47
N MET A 118 5.20 7.71 -25.40
CA MET A 118 5.17 6.64 -24.42
C MET A 118 5.76 5.35 -25.00
N SER A 119 6.59 4.66 -24.23
CA SER A 119 7.16 3.34 -24.56
C SER A 119 7.18 2.42 -23.33
N GLY A 120 7.63 1.18 -23.50
CA GLY A 120 7.71 0.20 -22.40
C GLY A 120 6.41 -0.56 -22.17
N SER A 121 6.25 -1.09 -20.95
CA SER A 121 5.04 -1.82 -20.57
C SER A 121 3.84 -0.88 -20.52
N PRO A 122 2.64 -1.29 -20.98
CA PRO A 122 1.44 -0.46 -20.83
C PRO A 122 1.07 -0.21 -19.37
N TYR A 123 1.54 -1.01 -18.41
CA TYR A 123 1.24 -0.84 -16.97
C TYR A 123 2.38 -0.18 -16.19
N TYR A 124 3.56 -0.06 -16.81
CA TYR A 124 4.74 0.61 -16.26
C TYR A 124 5.42 1.40 -17.38
N PRO A 125 4.78 2.49 -17.86
CA PRO A 125 5.22 3.21 -19.05
C PRO A 125 6.42 4.10 -18.76
N THR A 126 7.24 4.29 -19.78
CA THR A 126 8.25 5.36 -19.84
C THR A 126 7.78 6.43 -20.80
N VAL A 127 7.62 7.67 -20.32
CA VAL A 127 7.25 8.81 -21.17
C VAL A 127 8.46 9.72 -21.39
N ASN A 128 8.75 10.05 -22.65
CA ASN A 128 9.83 10.93 -23.05
C ASN A 128 9.30 12.13 -23.86
N TYR A 129 9.95 13.28 -23.74
CA TYR A 129 9.62 14.49 -24.50
C TYR A 129 10.64 14.70 -25.62
N PRO A 130 10.34 14.36 -26.88
CA PRO A 130 11.27 14.53 -28.00
C PRO A 130 11.65 16.00 -28.21
N ALA A 131 12.79 16.21 -28.86
CA ALA A 131 13.22 17.53 -29.32
C ALA A 131 12.31 18.05 -30.45
N PHE A 132 12.34 19.37 -30.65
CA PHE A 132 11.63 20.00 -31.75
C PHE A 132 12.13 19.51 -33.11
N GLU A 133 11.18 19.19 -33.98
CA GLU A 133 11.44 18.74 -35.34
C GLU A 133 11.37 19.94 -36.31
N ASN A 134 12.47 20.24 -37.01
CA ASN A 134 12.47 21.32 -38.00
C ASN A 134 11.91 20.84 -39.34
N THR A 135 10.63 21.11 -39.57
CA THR A 135 9.89 20.67 -40.76
C THR A 135 9.71 21.77 -41.83
N ALA A 136 10.18 22.99 -41.57
CA ALA A 136 9.96 24.13 -42.46
C ALA A 136 10.81 24.04 -43.74
N SER A 137 10.21 24.34 -44.89
CA SER A 137 10.93 24.35 -46.16
C SER A 137 11.92 25.52 -46.23
N ALA A 138 13.11 25.26 -46.78
CA ALA A 138 14.17 26.26 -46.89
C ALA A 138 13.70 27.50 -47.68
N ASP A 139 12.86 27.32 -48.70
CA ASP A 139 12.31 28.40 -49.51
C ASP A 139 11.36 29.30 -48.73
N TRP A 140 10.48 28.71 -47.90
CA TRP A 140 9.55 29.48 -47.06
C TRP A 140 10.31 30.26 -45.97
N VAL A 141 11.30 29.62 -45.34
CA VAL A 141 12.18 30.25 -44.34
C VAL A 141 12.91 31.46 -44.95
N LYS A 142 13.48 31.30 -46.15
CA LYS A 142 14.19 32.37 -46.85
C LYS A 142 13.26 33.51 -47.25
N LYS A 143 12.09 33.19 -47.84
CA LYS A 143 11.09 34.17 -48.28
C LYS A 143 10.61 35.07 -47.13
N ASN A 144 10.41 34.49 -45.94
CA ASN A 144 9.91 35.21 -44.76
C ASN A 144 11.01 35.70 -43.81
N LYS A 145 12.30 35.61 -44.20
CA LYS A 145 13.46 36.07 -43.40
C LYS A 145 13.55 35.43 -42.01
N LEU A 146 13.27 34.12 -41.92
CA LEU A 146 13.17 33.38 -40.66
C LEU A 146 14.48 32.72 -40.20
N SER A 147 15.60 32.94 -40.89
CA SER A 147 16.91 32.36 -40.56
C SER A 147 17.68 33.09 -39.45
N GLY A 148 17.16 34.23 -38.97
CA GLY A 148 17.79 35.04 -37.92
C GLY A 148 17.58 34.48 -36.50
N LYS A 149 18.28 35.07 -35.52
CA LYS A 149 18.09 34.74 -34.09
C LYS A 149 16.83 35.35 -33.45
N LYS A 150 16.22 36.35 -34.11
CA LYS A 150 15.03 37.07 -33.63
C LYS A 150 13.92 36.94 -34.68
N ALA A 151 12.68 36.85 -34.21
CA ALA A 151 11.53 36.85 -35.10
C ALA A 151 11.50 38.16 -35.92
N PRO A 152 11.29 38.10 -37.24
CA PRO A 152 11.06 39.30 -38.03
C PRO A 152 9.67 39.89 -37.70
N ALA A 153 9.45 41.15 -38.07
CA ALA A 153 8.13 41.75 -37.97
C ALA A 153 7.16 41.06 -38.95
N LEU A 154 6.17 40.35 -38.42
CA LEU A 154 5.15 39.60 -39.15
C LEU A 154 3.75 39.96 -38.64
N PRO A 155 2.68 39.70 -39.40
CA PRO A 155 1.32 39.77 -38.89
C PRO A 155 1.16 38.88 -37.65
N ALA A 156 0.55 39.42 -36.60
CA ALA A 156 0.39 38.72 -35.33
C ALA A 156 -0.79 37.74 -35.39
N ALA A 157 -0.56 36.51 -34.92
CA ALA A 157 -1.64 35.62 -34.49
C ALA A 157 -1.99 35.95 -33.03
N LYS A 158 -3.28 36.01 -32.72
CA LYS A 158 -3.76 36.37 -31.38
C LYS A 158 -3.93 35.12 -30.52
N VAL A 159 -3.37 35.10 -29.31
CA VAL A 159 -3.66 34.03 -28.33
C VAL A 159 -5.12 34.14 -27.90
N VAL A 160 -5.85 33.03 -28.02
CA VAL A 160 -7.27 32.90 -27.66
C VAL A 160 -7.41 32.23 -26.31
N GLN A 161 -6.78 31.06 -26.11
CA GLN A 161 -6.92 30.28 -24.88
C GLN A 161 -5.79 29.25 -24.70
N PHE A 162 -5.40 28.98 -23.45
CA PHE A 162 -4.61 27.81 -23.06
C PHE A 162 -5.56 26.67 -22.68
N GLN A 163 -5.28 25.46 -23.16
CA GLN A 163 -6.10 24.30 -22.84
C GLN A 163 -5.28 23.10 -22.40
N ALA A 164 -5.77 22.42 -21.36
CA ALA A 164 -5.35 21.07 -20.98
C ALA A 164 -6.39 20.04 -21.44
N ILE A 165 -6.02 18.76 -21.47
CA ILE A 165 -6.95 17.67 -21.86
C ILE A 165 -8.12 17.48 -20.87
N ASN A 166 -7.98 17.94 -19.63
CA ASN A 166 -9.00 17.97 -18.58
C ASN A 166 -8.47 18.77 -17.37
N GLU A 167 -9.32 18.95 -16.35
CA GLU A 167 -8.98 19.68 -15.12
C GLU A 167 -7.80 19.06 -14.34
N LEU A 168 -7.69 17.73 -14.32
CA LEU A 168 -6.58 17.04 -13.62
C LEU A 168 -5.22 17.40 -14.22
N ASN A 169 -5.17 17.64 -15.53
CA ASN A 169 -3.96 18.04 -16.25
C ASN A 169 -3.80 19.57 -16.34
N SER A 170 -4.71 20.37 -15.77
CA SER A 170 -4.60 21.83 -15.83
C SER A 170 -3.46 22.34 -14.95
N PHE A 171 -2.64 23.24 -15.50
CA PHE A 171 -1.65 23.99 -14.73
C PHE A 171 -2.24 25.23 -14.03
N TYR A 172 -3.42 25.68 -14.44
CA TYR A 172 -4.02 26.90 -13.89
C TYR A 172 -4.82 26.60 -12.61
N PRO A 173 -4.76 27.44 -11.56
CA PRO A 173 -3.92 28.63 -11.42
C PRO A 173 -2.58 28.38 -10.70
N MET A 174 -2.39 27.21 -10.07
CA MET A 174 -1.31 26.99 -9.08
C MET A 174 0.03 26.50 -9.67
N GLU A 175 0.10 26.26 -10.98
CA GLU A 175 1.30 25.82 -11.70
C GLU A 175 1.67 26.74 -12.87
N VAL A 176 1.06 27.93 -12.92
CA VAL A 176 1.44 29.03 -13.80
C VAL A 176 2.44 29.91 -13.06
N ILE A 177 3.67 30.02 -13.54
CA ILE A 177 4.76 30.68 -12.79
C ILE A 177 4.60 32.21 -12.77
N ALA A 178 5.00 32.82 -11.65
CA ALA A 178 5.38 34.23 -11.65
C ALA A 178 6.62 34.43 -12.54
N THR A 179 6.65 35.53 -13.27
CA THR A 179 7.82 35.93 -14.07
C THR A 179 8.97 36.36 -13.17
N SER A 180 10.17 36.37 -13.73
CA SER A 180 11.38 36.88 -13.09
C SER A 180 11.22 38.35 -12.68
N ASN A 181 10.54 39.16 -13.49
CA ASN A 181 10.26 40.56 -13.20
C ASN A 181 9.25 40.75 -12.07
N GLU A 182 8.18 39.93 -12.03
CA GLU A 182 7.22 39.93 -10.92
C GLU A 182 7.87 39.48 -9.62
N THR A 183 8.66 38.42 -9.66
CA THR A 183 9.40 37.90 -8.50
C THR A 183 10.41 38.93 -7.97
N ALA A 184 11.16 39.59 -8.86
CA ALA A 184 12.10 40.64 -8.49
C ALA A 184 11.40 41.87 -7.87
N ARG A 185 10.20 42.22 -8.37
CA ARG A 185 9.38 43.31 -7.82
C ARG A 185 8.86 42.95 -6.42
N LEU A 186 8.32 41.75 -6.23
CA LEU A 186 7.90 41.27 -4.91
C LEU A 186 9.05 41.32 -3.90
N LEU A 187 10.24 40.85 -4.28
CA LEU A 187 11.44 40.94 -3.45
C LEU A 187 11.84 42.39 -3.14
N LYS A 188 11.53 43.35 -4.01
CA LYS A 188 11.81 44.77 -3.76
C LYS A 188 10.80 45.39 -2.79
N GLU A 189 9.56 44.93 -2.82
CA GLU A 189 8.46 45.37 -1.96
C GLU A 189 8.61 44.83 -0.52
N HIS A 190 9.27 43.69 -0.35
CA HIS A 190 9.59 43.08 0.95
C HIS A 190 11.10 43.11 1.27
N PRO A 191 11.70 44.29 1.48
CA PRO A 191 13.12 44.40 1.77
C PRO A 191 13.45 43.80 3.14
N GLY A 192 14.50 42.97 3.21
CA GLY A 192 15.01 42.42 4.46
C GLY A 192 14.29 41.17 4.99
N GLU A 193 13.08 40.87 4.50
CA GLU A 193 12.36 39.65 4.88
C GLU A 193 13.10 38.41 4.39
N LYS A 194 13.39 37.46 5.29
CA LYS A 194 14.10 36.22 4.94
C LYS A 194 13.24 35.24 4.16
N TYR A 195 11.95 35.20 4.51
CA TYR A 195 10.92 34.43 3.86
C TYR A 195 9.65 35.25 3.71
N ILE A 196 8.75 34.89 2.80
CA ILE A 196 7.46 35.56 2.59
C ILE A 196 6.34 34.53 2.78
N LEU A 197 5.26 34.95 3.45
CA LEU A 197 4.06 34.12 3.62
C LEU A 197 3.01 34.44 2.56
N PHE A 198 2.25 33.42 2.21
CA PHE A 198 1.06 33.50 1.36
C PHE A 198 -0.05 32.68 1.98
N THR A 199 -1.29 33.11 1.82
CA THR A 199 -2.45 32.36 2.32
C THR A 199 -3.25 31.77 1.17
N GLU A 200 -3.67 30.51 1.29
CA GLU A 200 -4.40 29.85 0.21
C GLU A 200 -5.53 28.95 0.69
N ASP A 201 -6.65 28.99 -0.03
CA ASP A 201 -7.79 28.10 0.23
C ASP A 201 -7.45 26.68 -0.24
N ARG A 202 -7.98 25.68 0.47
CA ARG A 202 -7.84 24.26 0.13
C ARG A 202 -8.24 23.90 -1.31
N LYS A 203 -9.10 24.70 -1.97
CA LYS A 203 -9.45 24.55 -3.39
C LYS A 203 -8.29 24.77 -4.35
N PHE A 204 -7.24 25.45 -3.90
CA PHE A 204 -6.04 25.73 -4.69
C PHE A 204 -4.80 25.18 -3.97
N PRO A 205 -4.59 23.84 -3.96
CA PRO A 205 -3.40 23.24 -3.38
C PRO A 205 -2.13 23.89 -3.90
N ILE A 206 -1.18 24.21 -3.01
CA ILE A 206 0.15 24.71 -3.39
C ILE A 206 0.93 23.53 -3.97
N ARG A 207 1.28 23.60 -5.26
CA ARG A 207 1.85 22.48 -6.02
C ARG A 207 3.35 22.61 -6.31
N MET A 208 3.82 23.83 -6.56
CA MET A 208 5.20 24.10 -6.95
C MET A 208 6.10 24.32 -5.73
N THR A 209 7.31 23.75 -5.77
CA THR A 209 8.29 23.85 -4.68
C THR A 209 9.48 24.74 -5.03
N THR A 210 9.63 25.13 -6.30
CA THR A 210 10.79 25.89 -6.82
C THR A 210 10.43 27.26 -7.35
N ASP A 211 9.14 27.52 -7.55
CA ASP A 211 8.61 28.73 -8.14
C ASP A 211 7.35 29.15 -7.38
N ILE A 212 7.10 30.45 -7.30
CA ILE A 212 5.84 30.98 -6.78
C ILE A 212 4.81 31.11 -7.92
N PRO A 213 3.54 30.75 -7.71
CA PRO A 213 2.51 30.88 -8.73
C PRO A 213 2.18 32.35 -9.01
N TYR A 214 1.83 32.66 -10.26
CA TYR A 214 1.37 33.98 -10.67
C TYR A 214 0.16 34.44 -9.83
N LYS A 215 -0.72 33.52 -9.44
CA LYS A 215 -1.86 33.80 -8.56
C LYS A 215 -1.45 34.57 -7.30
N TRP A 216 -0.32 34.25 -6.69
CA TRP A 216 0.15 34.95 -5.50
C TRP A 216 0.59 36.39 -5.76
N ILE A 217 1.12 36.68 -6.96
CA ILE A 217 1.42 38.04 -7.40
C ILE A 217 0.12 38.83 -7.62
N ALA A 218 -0.88 38.19 -8.23
CA ALA A 218 -2.16 38.83 -8.54
C ALA A 218 -2.99 39.11 -7.27
N ASP A 219 -3.09 38.14 -6.38
CA ASP A 219 -3.88 38.22 -5.16
C ASP A 219 -3.21 39.09 -4.09
N ASN A 220 -1.87 39.07 -4.02
CA ASN A 220 -1.05 39.81 -3.06
C ASN A 220 -1.51 39.62 -1.59
N ARG A 221 -1.84 38.37 -1.22
CA ARG A 221 -2.36 37.98 0.10
C ARG A 221 -1.27 37.37 0.97
N HIS A 222 -0.83 38.09 2.00
CA HIS A 222 0.31 37.71 2.84
C HIS A 222 -0.02 37.54 4.32
N ASP A 223 -0.89 38.39 4.86
CA ASP A 223 -1.12 38.60 6.30
C ASP A 223 -2.58 38.38 6.71
N PHE A 224 -3.45 37.95 5.79
CA PHE A 224 -4.82 37.58 6.09
C PHE A 224 -5.31 36.37 5.30
N PHE A 225 -6.21 35.59 5.89
CA PHE A 225 -6.95 34.50 5.28
C PHE A 225 -8.44 34.62 5.61
N TYR A 226 -9.29 34.34 4.62
CA TYR A 226 -10.74 34.28 4.79
C TYR A 226 -11.28 32.96 4.25
N GLY A 227 -12.10 32.28 5.05
CA GLY A 227 -12.70 31.00 4.72
C GLY A 227 -14.21 30.93 4.98
N GLN A 228 -14.89 30.00 4.30
CA GLN A 228 -16.28 29.63 4.56
C GLN A 228 -16.33 28.21 5.10
N ALA A 229 -16.99 28.01 6.24
CA ALA A 229 -17.12 26.70 6.88
C ALA A 229 -18.56 26.44 7.33
N ASP A 230 -18.93 25.18 7.45
CA ASP A 230 -20.18 24.73 8.06
C ASP A 230 -19.93 24.31 9.53
N LYS A 231 -20.98 24.30 10.37
CA LYS A 231 -20.88 23.81 11.75
C LYS A 231 -20.50 22.33 11.76
N GLY A 232 -19.58 21.95 12.64
CA GLY A 232 -19.08 20.57 12.73
C GLY A 232 -18.00 20.20 11.70
N GLU A 233 -17.65 21.09 10.78
CA GLU A 233 -16.66 20.82 9.74
C GLU A 233 -15.24 20.67 10.29
N TYR A 234 -14.46 19.75 9.73
CA TYR A 234 -13.00 19.83 9.81
C TYR A 234 -12.49 20.72 8.67
N TYR A 235 -12.25 21.99 8.98
CA TYR A 235 -11.88 22.98 7.99
C TYR A 235 -10.37 22.99 7.74
N VAL A 236 -9.96 23.15 6.48
CA VAL A 236 -8.56 23.07 6.05
C VAL A 236 -8.20 24.26 5.17
N PHE A 237 -7.00 24.80 5.37
CA PHE A 237 -6.39 25.85 4.53
C PHE A 237 -4.86 25.72 4.53
N GLN A 238 -4.18 26.58 3.77
CA GLN A 238 -2.73 26.51 3.59
C GLN A 238 -2.05 27.85 3.88
N LEU A 239 -0.82 27.77 4.40
CA LEU A 239 0.16 28.85 4.38
C LEU A 239 1.33 28.45 3.46
N GLY A 240 1.62 29.25 2.45
CA GLY A 240 2.80 29.09 1.60
C GLY A 240 3.99 29.85 2.19
N VAL A 241 5.07 29.14 2.51
CA VAL A 241 6.33 29.73 2.98
C VAL A 241 7.32 29.74 1.82
N TRP A 242 7.68 30.92 1.32
CA TRP A 242 8.74 31.06 0.32
C TRP A 242 10.02 31.59 0.96
N ALA A 243 11.09 30.78 0.97
CA ALA A 243 12.40 31.13 1.55
C ALA A 243 13.16 32.13 0.65
N ALA A 244 12.66 33.37 0.60
CA ALA A 244 13.02 34.39 -0.37
C ALA A 244 14.52 34.76 -0.44
N ARG A 245 15.25 34.74 0.69
CA ARG A 245 16.64 35.27 0.74
C ARG A 245 17.66 34.33 1.36
N SER A 246 17.25 33.50 2.30
CA SER A 246 18.10 32.54 3.01
C SER A 246 17.31 31.27 3.30
N ASN A 247 18.01 30.22 3.73
CA ASN A 247 17.35 29.05 4.32
C ASN A 247 16.53 29.50 5.53
N VAL A 248 15.38 28.86 5.71
CA VAL A 248 14.49 29.03 6.86
C VAL A 248 14.56 27.73 7.66
N GLU A 249 15.06 27.81 8.88
CA GLU A 249 15.34 26.63 9.69
C GLU A 249 14.25 26.39 10.72
N ASN A 250 13.78 25.15 10.79
CA ASN A 250 12.86 24.64 11.81
C ASN A 250 11.62 25.54 12.03
N LEU A 251 10.73 25.56 11.04
CA LEU A 251 9.45 26.25 11.12
C LEU A 251 8.58 25.70 12.27
N HIS A 252 7.92 26.61 12.98
CA HIS A 252 6.91 26.30 13.98
C HIS A 252 5.65 27.15 13.72
N VAL A 253 4.48 26.62 14.07
CA VAL A 253 3.19 27.26 13.80
C VAL A 253 2.36 27.29 15.08
N ASP A 254 2.10 28.50 15.57
CA ASP A 254 1.27 28.77 16.73
C ASP A 254 -0.12 29.29 16.33
N PHE A 255 -1.12 29.01 17.16
CA PHE A 255 -2.52 29.36 16.91
C PHE A 255 -3.12 30.14 18.07
N SER A 256 -3.93 31.17 17.78
CA SER A 256 -4.88 31.70 18.76
C SER A 256 -6.25 31.04 18.60
N ALA A 257 -7.11 31.10 19.63
CA ALA A 257 -8.52 30.78 19.45
C ALA A 257 -9.17 31.75 18.45
N LEU A 258 -10.07 31.26 17.59
CA LEU A 258 -10.89 32.12 16.74
C LEU A 258 -12.16 32.46 17.51
N THR A 259 -12.41 33.74 17.74
CA THR A 259 -13.53 34.21 18.57
C THR A 259 -14.59 34.91 17.71
N ASN A 260 -15.86 34.57 17.92
CA ASN A 260 -16.98 35.34 17.41
C ASN A 260 -17.23 36.52 18.34
N LYS A 261 -17.06 37.75 17.85
CA LYS A 261 -17.19 38.95 18.68
C LYS A 261 -18.61 39.21 19.18
N ALA A 262 -19.62 38.70 18.48
CA ALA A 262 -21.02 38.92 18.84
C ALA A 262 -21.48 37.96 19.95
N THR A 263 -21.05 36.70 19.90
CA THR A 263 -21.49 35.66 20.85
C THR A 263 -20.47 35.34 21.94
N GLY A 264 -19.19 35.64 21.71
CA GLY A 264 -18.08 35.24 22.58
C GLY A 264 -17.67 33.77 22.44
N GLU A 265 -18.36 33.00 21.59
CA GLU A 265 -18.02 31.60 21.30
C GLU A 265 -16.67 31.49 20.57
N GLN A 266 -16.03 30.33 20.73
CA GLN A 266 -14.67 30.12 20.26
C GLN A 266 -14.47 28.79 19.54
N ILE A 267 -13.64 28.83 18.50
CA ILE A 267 -12.91 27.66 18.00
C ILE A 267 -11.56 27.66 18.74
N PRO A 268 -11.29 26.68 19.61
CA PRO A 268 -10.12 26.73 20.49
C PRO A 268 -8.81 26.51 19.73
N ALA A 269 -7.73 27.17 20.17
CA ALA A 269 -6.40 27.01 19.58
C ALA A 269 -5.93 25.54 19.55
N SER A 270 -6.27 24.75 20.59
CA SER A 270 -5.94 23.33 20.70
C SER A 270 -6.64 22.43 19.68
N SER A 271 -7.61 22.95 18.91
CA SER A 271 -8.24 22.20 17.82
C SER A 271 -7.46 22.29 16.50
N PHE A 272 -6.47 23.18 16.42
CA PHE A 272 -5.67 23.37 15.22
C PHE A 272 -4.54 22.35 15.16
N THR A 273 -4.12 22.04 13.94
CA THR A 273 -2.94 21.24 13.68
C THR A 273 -2.24 21.76 12.43
N CYS A 274 -0.92 21.93 12.48
CA CYS A 274 -0.11 22.04 11.27
C CYS A 274 0.51 20.68 10.93
N PHE A 275 -0.03 19.99 9.92
CA PHE A 275 0.40 18.63 9.60
C PHE A 275 1.89 18.53 9.21
N ASN A 276 2.50 19.62 8.76
CA ASN A 276 3.90 19.65 8.32
C ASN A 276 4.90 19.72 9.48
N THR A 277 4.50 20.26 10.63
CA THR A 277 5.39 20.48 11.80
C THR A 277 5.10 19.54 12.96
N GLU A 278 3.95 18.87 12.96
CA GLU A 278 3.52 17.98 14.05
C GLU A 278 2.57 16.88 13.56
N GLY A 279 2.31 15.92 14.44
CA GLY A 279 1.28 14.91 14.21
C GLY A 279 1.31 13.78 15.24
N THR A 280 0.49 12.76 14.98
CA THR A 280 0.54 11.47 15.65
C THR A 280 0.96 10.42 14.64
N ASP A 281 2.01 9.67 14.95
CA ASP A 281 2.48 8.62 14.06
C ASP A 281 1.57 7.39 14.10
N VAL A 282 1.92 6.36 13.33
CA VAL A 282 1.14 5.12 13.25
C VAL A 282 1.22 4.28 14.53
N THR A 283 2.14 4.58 15.45
CA THR A 283 2.27 3.94 16.77
C THR A 283 1.51 4.67 17.87
N GLY A 284 0.87 5.80 17.54
CA GLY A 284 0.13 6.62 18.50
C GLY A 284 1.03 7.62 19.22
N THR A 285 2.29 7.72 18.82
CA THR A 285 3.26 8.64 19.42
C THR A 285 3.10 10.02 18.80
N VAL A 286 2.90 11.04 19.64
CA VAL A 286 2.90 12.44 19.21
C VAL A 286 4.33 12.87 18.89
N PHE A 287 4.51 13.57 17.78
CA PHE A 287 5.82 14.06 17.35
C PHE A 287 5.75 15.50 16.88
N GLU A 288 6.91 16.15 16.96
CA GLU A 288 7.23 17.38 16.24
C GLU A 288 8.25 17.04 15.15
N LYS A 289 8.20 17.79 14.05
CA LYS A 289 9.02 17.56 12.86
C LYS A 289 9.80 18.82 12.53
N ASN A 290 11.09 18.65 12.26
CA ASN A 290 11.90 19.73 11.70
C ASN A 290 11.42 20.02 10.27
N CYS A 291 10.72 21.13 10.09
CA CYS A 291 10.28 21.62 8.79
C CYS A 291 11.16 22.80 8.38
N SER A 292 12.25 22.52 7.65
CA SER A 292 13.15 23.55 7.12
C SER A 292 12.95 23.76 5.61
N VAL A 293 13.18 24.97 5.13
CA VAL A 293 12.96 25.37 3.73
C VAL A 293 14.24 25.99 3.17
N ASP A 294 14.80 25.36 2.14
CA ASP A 294 15.99 25.88 1.47
C ASP A 294 15.72 27.18 0.72
N LYS A 295 16.73 28.05 0.63
CA LYS A 295 16.65 29.31 -0.10
C LYS A 295 16.07 29.12 -1.51
N GLY A 296 15.07 29.94 -1.83
CA GLY A 296 14.37 29.94 -3.11
C GLY A 296 13.26 28.89 -3.22
N LYS A 297 13.13 27.97 -2.26
CA LYS A 297 12.09 26.94 -2.25
C LYS A 297 10.81 27.43 -1.58
N VAL A 298 9.72 26.74 -1.91
CA VAL A 298 8.39 26.92 -1.34
C VAL A 298 8.01 25.68 -0.53
N GLN A 299 7.52 25.90 0.68
CA GLN A 299 6.90 24.88 1.53
C GLN A 299 5.44 25.23 1.77
N ALA A 300 4.55 24.30 1.46
CA ALA A 300 3.14 24.39 1.85
C ALA A 300 2.98 23.90 3.30
N LEU A 301 2.37 24.70 4.16
CA LEU A 301 1.96 24.32 5.50
C LEU A 301 0.44 24.13 5.49
N TRP A 302 0.01 22.88 5.61
CA TRP A 302 -1.41 22.53 5.68
C TRP A 302 -1.89 22.63 7.12
N VAL A 303 -2.91 23.47 7.33
CA VAL A 303 -3.51 23.72 8.64
C VAL A 303 -4.94 23.22 8.64
N GLY A 304 -5.30 22.42 9.64
CA GLY A 304 -6.66 21.94 9.86
C GLY A 304 -7.20 22.33 11.23
N THR A 305 -8.51 22.49 11.36
CA THR A 305 -9.20 22.71 12.64
C THR A 305 -10.57 22.07 12.67
N GLN A 306 -10.92 21.46 13.79
CA GLN A 306 -12.27 20.93 14.03
C GLN A 306 -13.18 22.03 14.58
N LEU A 307 -14.21 22.40 13.81
CA LEU A 307 -15.25 23.33 14.28
C LEU A 307 -16.25 22.57 15.17
N PRO A 308 -16.64 23.12 16.34
CA PRO A 308 -17.74 22.58 17.12
C PRO A 308 -19.08 22.66 16.37
N GLU A 309 -19.93 21.64 16.52
CA GLU A 309 -21.27 21.60 15.89
C GLU A 309 -22.25 22.62 16.47
N HIS A 310 -22.05 23.02 17.73
CA HIS A 310 -22.96 23.90 18.47
C HIS A 310 -22.68 25.40 18.26
N LEU A 311 -21.71 25.77 17.42
CA LEU A 311 -21.38 27.16 17.15
C LEU A 311 -22.58 27.92 16.56
N SER A 312 -22.72 29.18 16.93
CA SER A 312 -23.59 30.14 16.26
C SER A 312 -23.02 30.48 14.87
N ALA A 313 -23.87 30.71 13.87
CA ALA A 313 -23.38 31.21 12.59
C ALA A 313 -22.77 32.61 12.74
N GLY A 314 -21.83 32.94 11.87
CA GLY A 314 -21.16 34.23 11.84
C GLY A 314 -19.64 34.11 11.74
N THR A 315 -18.96 35.25 11.94
CA THR A 315 -17.52 35.35 11.69
C THR A 315 -16.72 35.14 12.97
N TYR A 316 -15.81 34.17 12.93
CA TYR A 316 -14.84 33.85 13.98
C TYR A 316 -13.45 34.33 13.54
N GLN A 317 -12.77 35.10 14.39
CA GLN A 317 -11.49 35.74 14.05
C GLN A 317 -10.39 35.39 15.05
N GLY A 318 -9.19 35.14 14.55
CA GLY A 318 -7.98 34.85 15.33
C GLY A 318 -6.73 35.02 14.46
N THR A 319 -5.62 34.42 14.89
CA THR A 319 -4.33 34.51 14.23
C THR A 319 -3.62 33.16 14.16
N VAL A 320 -2.80 33.01 13.12
CA VAL A 320 -1.78 31.96 13.00
C VAL A 320 -0.42 32.65 12.94
N THR A 321 0.54 32.20 13.74
CA THR A 321 1.89 32.75 13.78
C THR A 321 2.88 31.70 13.30
N VAL A 322 3.64 32.01 12.25
CA VAL A 322 4.74 31.18 11.75
C VAL A 322 6.04 31.75 12.29
N SER A 323 6.82 30.92 12.97
CA SER A 323 8.14 31.26 13.48
C SER A 323 9.21 30.32 12.91
N ALA A 324 10.47 30.74 12.95
CA ALA A 324 11.60 29.95 12.49
C ALA A 324 12.79 30.20 13.43
N ALA A 325 13.67 29.20 13.58
CA ALA A 325 14.83 29.31 14.47
C ALA A 325 15.80 30.43 14.06
N ASN A 326 15.87 30.74 12.76
CA ASN A 326 16.83 31.68 12.19
C ASN A 326 16.19 32.89 11.50
N ALA A 327 14.88 33.13 11.64
CA ALA A 327 14.17 34.23 10.98
C ALA A 327 13.06 34.85 11.86
N GLU A 328 12.60 36.04 11.49
CA GLU A 328 11.53 36.75 12.18
C GLU A 328 10.20 35.96 12.18
N SER A 329 9.41 36.08 13.25
CA SER A 329 8.06 35.50 13.28
C SER A 329 7.09 36.38 12.49
N LYS A 330 6.14 35.75 11.79
CA LYS A 330 5.11 36.43 10.99
C LYS A 330 3.74 35.93 11.37
N THR A 331 2.76 36.84 11.36
CA THR A 331 1.39 36.55 11.80
C THR A 331 0.40 36.77 10.67
N VAL A 332 -0.53 35.83 10.51
CA VAL A 332 -1.64 35.88 9.57
C VAL A 332 -2.95 36.00 10.35
N GLN A 333 -3.76 37.00 10.04
CA GLN A 333 -5.13 37.13 10.54
C GLN A 333 -6.03 36.10 9.86
N VAL A 334 -6.73 35.26 10.63
CA VAL A 334 -7.63 34.24 10.11
C VAL A 334 -9.06 34.59 10.46
N SER A 335 -9.92 34.61 9.44
CA SER A 335 -11.35 34.87 9.58
C SER A 335 -12.15 33.73 8.93
N LEU A 336 -12.87 32.95 9.72
CA LEU A 336 -13.77 31.92 9.23
C LEU A 336 -15.22 32.39 9.40
N ASN A 337 -15.97 32.41 8.31
CA ASN A 337 -17.42 32.62 8.35
C ASN A 337 -18.11 31.26 8.45
N VAL A 338 -18.73 30.99 9.59
CA VAL A 338 -19.46 29.76 9.89
C VAL A 338 -20.91 29.93 9.44
N SER A 339 -21.39 29.02 8.60
CA SER A 339 -22.77 29.02 8.10
C SER A 339 -23.75 28.48 9.15
N GLU A 340 -25.06 28.53 8.85
CA GLU A 340 -26.07 27.89 9.72
C GLU A 340 -26.13 26.36 9.55
N ASN A 341 -25.51 25.81 8.50
CA ASN A 341 -25.60 24.39 8.18
C ASN A 341 -24.71 23.56 9.12
N VAL A 342 -25.21 22.38 9.52
CA VAL A 342 -24.41 21.36 10.22
C VAL A 342 -24.00 20.32 9.20
N ILE A 343 -22.68 20.12 9.02
CA ILE A 343 -22.14 19.20 8.04
C ILE A 343 -22.09 17.76 8.58
N ALA A 344 -22.45 16.79 7.75
CA ALA A 344 -22.32 15.38 8.10
C ALA A 344 -20.85 14.92 8.04
N ASN A 345 -20.47 14.02 8.96
CA ASN A 345 -19.15 13.38 8.99
C ASN A 345 -17.97 14.38 8.88
N HIS A 346 -18.12 15.57 9.48
CA HIS A 346 -17.11 16.63 9.46
C HIS A 346 -16.68 17.11 8.06
N GLY A 347 -17.46 16.79 7.01
CA GLY A 347 -17.13 17.09 5.61
C GLY A 347 -16.50 15.95 4.83
N ASP A 348 -16.28 14.77 5.44
CA ASP A 348 -15.59 13.64 4.79
C ASP A 348 -16.32 13.06 3.59
N ASN A 349 -17.61 13.37 3.44
CA ASN A 349 -18.39 12.96 2.29
C ASN A 349 -18.01 13.76 1.02
N GLU A 350 -17.26 14.84 1.17
CA GLU A 350 -16.92 15.80 0.11
C GLU A 350 -15.39 15.94 -0.01
N PRO A 351 -14.72 15.10 -0.83
CA PRO A 351 -13.25 15.06 -0.91
C PRO A 351 -12.57 16.43 -1.15
N TRP A 352 -13.22 17.33 -1.91
CA TRP A 352 -12.71 18.68 -2.19
C TRP A 352 -12.50 19.53 -0.93
N ARG A 353 -13.12 19.17 0.21
CA ARG A 353 -12.96 19.87 1.49
C ARG A 353 -11.66 19.51 2.23
N HIS A 354 -10.96 18.46 1.82
CA HIS A 354 -9.74 17.96 2.49
C HIS A 354 -9.92 17.64 3.99
N SER A 355 -11.15 17.49 4.49
CA SER A 355 -11.46 17.23 5.92
C SER A 355 -10.82 15.94 6.44
N ARG A 356 -10.53 15.01 5.54
CA ARG A 356 -9.90 13.71 5.81
C ARG A 356 -8.41 13.81 6.13
N LEU A 357 -7.76 14.96 5.92
CA LEU A 357 -6.38 15.15 6.41
C LEU A 357 -6.28 14.95 7.92
N ARG A 358 -7.35 15.20 8.69
CA ARG A 358 -7.37 14.89 10.13
C ARG A 358 -7.14 13.40 10.43
N TRP A 359 -7.51 12.52 9.51
CA TRP A 359 -7.33 11.08 9.67
C TRP A 359 -5.86 10.67 9.74
N LEU A 360 -4.93 11.50 9.23
CA LEU A 360 -3.49 11.28 9.39
C LEU A 360 -3.09 11.15 10.88
N ASN A 361 -3.80 11.82 11.80
CA ASN A 361 -3.52 11.75 13.23
C ASN A 361 -4.45 10.78 13.99
N SER A 362 -5.21 9.93 13.29
CA SER A 362 -6.18 9.03 13.93
C SER A 362 -5.52 7.94 14.78
N GLN A 363 -6.12 7.70 15.93
CA GLN A 363 -5.82 6.58 16.83
C GLN A 363 -6.92 5.51 16.84
N ILE A 364 -7.69 5.38 15.75
CA ILE A 364 -8.73 4.34 15.68
C ILE A 364 -8.11 2.93 15.78
N GLY A 365 -8.67 2.10 16.67
CA GLY A 365 -8.29 0.69 16.84
C GLY A 365 -7.06 0.39 17.70
N PHE A 366 -6.50 1.36 18.43
CA PHE A 366 -5.29 1.19 19.25
C PHE A 366 -5.45 0.43 20.57
N ASP A 367 -6.67 0.35 21.08
CA ASP A 367 -7.00 -0.36 22.32
C ASP A 367 -6.53 -1.82 22.32
N ASP A 368 -6.54 -2.46 23.49
CA ASP A 368 -6.17 -3.88 23.67
C ASP A 368 -7.37 -4.84 23.56
N GLU A 369 -8.41 -4.47 22.79
CA GLU A 369 -9.55 -5.34 22.52
C GLU A 369 -9.09 -6.65 21.86
N VAL A 370 -9.66 -7.77 22.32
CA VAL A 370 -9.47 -9.09 21.73
C VAL A 370 -10.39 -9.24 20.53
N ILE A 371 -9.84 -9.75 19.43
CA ILE A 371 -10.57 -9.93 18.18
C ILE A 371 -10.99 -11.40 18.06
N ALA A 372 -12.25 -11.66 17.74
CA ALA A 372 -12.70 -13.01 17.42
C ALA A 372 -11.87 -13.61 16.26
N PRO A 373 -11.53 -14.91 16.31
CA PRO A 373 -11.95 -15.90 17.30
C PRO A 373 -11.00 -16.05 18.50
N TYR A 374 -10.05 -15.13 18.69
CA TYR A 374 -9.10 -15.21 19.79
C TYR A 374 -9.78 -15.02 21.14
N THR A 375 -9.22 -15.65 22.17
CA THR A 375 -9.67 -15.53 23.55
C THR A 375 -8.78 -14.56 24.32
N PRO A 376 -9.30 -13.92 25.38
CA PRO A 376 -8.45 -13.16 26.29
C PRO A 376 -7.26 -13.99 26.79
N LEU A 377 -6.10 -13.34 26.91
CA LEU A 377 -4.94 -13.93 27.54
C LEU A 377 -5.23 -14.16 29.02
N VAL A 378 -4.82 -15.33 29.51
CA VAL A 378 -4.91 -15.68 30.94
C VAL A 378 -3.51 -15.97 31.43
N MET A 379 -3.08 -15.27 32.47
CA MET A 379 -1.79 -15.51 33.12
C MET A 379 -2.00 -16.16 34.48
N LYS A 380 -1.30 -17.28 34.69
CA LYS A 380 -1.16 -17.93 36.00
C LYS A 380 0.31 -18.18 36.25
N ASP A 381 0.85 -17.59 37.30
CA ASP A 381 2.29 -17.55 37.57
C ASP A 381 3.05 -16.97 36.36
N LYS A 382 3.96 -17.74 35.75
CA LYS A 382 4.69 -17.37 34.51
C LYS A 382 4.12 -18.06 33.26
N THR A 383 2.95 -18.66 33.37
CA THR A 383 2.27 -19.35 32.28
C THR A 383 1.19 -18.46 31.69
N ILE A 384 1.27 -18.22 30.38
CA ILE A 384 0.31 -17.44 29.59
C ILE A 384 -0.43 -18.40 28.67
N SER A 385 -1.76 -18.47 28.82
CA SER A 385 -2.64 -19.24 27.95
C SER A 385 -3.32 -18.34 26.93
N CYS A 386 -3.36 -18.77 25.68
CA CYS A 386 -4.14 -18.16 24.60
C CYS A 386 -4.93 -19.23 23.84
N LEU A 387 -5.63 -18.86 22.75
CA LEU A 387 -6.43 -19.80 21.97
C LEU A 387 -5.59 -21.00 21.52
N GLY A 388 -5.89 -22.17 22.09
CA GLY A 388 -5.31 -23.47 21.74
C GLY A 388 -3.84 -23.66 22.12
N ARG A 389 -3.22 -22.73 22.86
CA ARG A 389 -1.78 -22.78 23.19
C ARG A 389 -1.50 -22.28 24.60
N GLU A 390 -0.37 -22.73 25.15
CA GLU A 390 0.15 -22.30 26.44
C GLU A 390 1.66 -22.07 26.37
N ILE A 391 2.14 -20.98 26.97
CA ILE A 391 3.55 -20.62 27.04
C ILE A 391 3.93 -20.43 28.49
N LYS A 392 4.93 -21.18 28.99
CA LYS A 392 5.56 -20.93 30.28
C LYS A 392 6.85 -20.16 30.07
N LEU A 393 7.01 -19.02 30.73
CA LEU A 393 8.22 -18.22 30.72
C LEU A 393 9.20 -18.70 31.79
N SER A 394 10.48 -18.72 31.43
CA SER A 394 11.59 -18.92 32.37
C SER A 394 11.81 -17.68 33.24
N ASP A 395 12.66 -17.80 34.26
CA ASP A 395 13.11 -16.64 35.04
C ASP A 395 13.86 -15.60 34.22
N LEU A 396 14.49 -16.02 33.10
CA LEU A 396 15.18 -15.12 32.19
C LEU A 396 14.23 -14.31 31.29
N GLY A 397 12.94 -14.66 31.30
CA GLY A 397 11.90 -14.03 30.49
C GLY A 397 11.77 -14.58 29.06
N LEU A 398 12.48 -15.65 28.71
CA LEU A 398 12.33 -16.40 27.45
C LEU A 398 11.42 -17.63 27.62
N PRO A 399 10.83 -18.19 26.54
CA PRO A 399 9.98 -19.38 26.63
C PRO A 399 10.73 -20.60 27.18
N GLU A 400 10.22 -21.16 28.27
CA GLU A 400 10.66 -22.42 28.87
C GLU A 400 9.92 -23.61 28.25
N HIS A 401 8.61 -23.49 28.10
CA HIS A 401 7.75 -24.48 27.46
C HIS A 401 6.71 -23.80 26.57
N ILE A 402 6.40 -24.46 25.46
CA ILE A 402 5.32 -24.07 24.55
C ILE A 402 4.51 -25.33 24.26
N THR A 403 3.21 -25.28 24.48
CA THR A 403 2.28 -26.41 24.27
C THR A 403 1.21 -26.01 23.27
N SER A 404 0.98 -26.86 22.26
CA SER A 404 -0.14 -26.75 21.31
C SER A 404 -1.21 -27.79 21.65
N TYR A 405 -2.48 -27.37 21.65
CA TYR A 405 -3.64 -28.24 21.86
C TYR A 405 -4.45 -28.47 20.58
N PHE A 406 -3.98 -27.99 19.42
CA PHE A 406 -4.67 -28.20 18.15
C PHE A 406 -4.64 -29.67 17.73
N LYS A 407 -5.77 -30.18 17.23
CA LYS A 407 -5.83 -31.53 16.64
C LYS A 407 -5.09 -31.55 15.30
N GLU A 408 -4.54 -32.69 14.89
CA GLU A 408 -3.91 -32.86 13.57
C GLU A 408 -4.88 -32.57 12.40
N THR A 409 -6.18 -32.74 12.60
CA THR A 409 -7.23 -32.40 11.62
C THR A 409 -7.38 -30.90 11.39
N MET A 410 -6.82 -30.06 12.27
CA MET A 410 -6.91 -28.59 12.24
C MET A 410 -8.31 -27.98 12.43
N THR A 411 -9.36 -28.77 12.46
CA THR A 411 -10.76 -28.34 12.65
C THR A 411 -11.16 -28.15 14.12
N GLY A 412 -10.26 -28.36 15.07
CA GLY A 412 -10.58 -28.17 16.49
C GLY A 412 -9.40 -28.23 17.44
N ILE A 413 -9.68 -27.90 18.71
CA ILE A 413 -8.74 -27.91 19.83
C ILE A 413 -9.11 -29.07 20.76
N GLY A 414 -8.12 -29.85 21.18
CA GLY A 414 -8.26 -30.96 22.12
C GLY A 414 -7.76 -30.62 23.52
N THR A 415 -7.68 -31.64 24.38
CA THR A 415 -7.14 -31.53 25.75
C THR A 415 -5.72 -32.09 25.88
N ASN A 416 -5.26 -32.85 24.88
CA ASN A 416 -3.93 -33.44 24.88
C ASN A 416 -2.94 -32.44 24.28
N GLY A 417 -2.06 -31.90 25.14
CA GLY A 417 -1.03 -30.96 24.72
C GLY A 417 0.14 -31.64 24.02
N ARG A 418 0.59 -31.07 22.89
CA ARG A 418 1.83 -31.42 22.19
C ARG A 418 2.89 -30.37 22.52
N SER A 419 4.01 -30.80 23.11
CA SER A 419 5.14 -29.90 23.35
C SER A 419 5.76 -29.46 22.03
N VAL A 420 5.98 -28.16 21.85
CA VAL A 420 6.67 -27.58 20.70
C VAL A 420 8.18 -27.56 20.94
N LEU A 421 8.59 -27.26 22.17
CA LEU A 421 10.00 -27.21 22.58
C LEU A 421 10.44 -28.52 23.26
N ALA A 422 11.66 -28.97 22.95
CA ALA A 422 12.36 -30.03 23.67
C ALA A 422 13.16 -29.48 24.86
N ALA A 423 13.57 -28.23 24.80
CA ALA A 423 14.32 -27.53 25.85
C ALA A 423 13.95 -26.03 25.85
N PRO A 424 14.15 -25.31 26.98
CA PRO A 424 13.96 -23.87 27.04
C PRO A 424 14.74 -23.12 25.96
N MET A 425 14.14 -22.07 25.40
CA MET A 425 14.86 -21.16 24.51
C MET A 425 15.91 -20.39 25.31
N GLU A 426 17.10 -20.25 24.74
CA GLU A 426 18.25 -19.61 25.39
C GLU A 426 18.89 -18.59 24.45
N LEU A 427 19.12 -17.36 24.92
CA LEU A 427 20.08 -16.45 24.29
C LEU A 427 21.46 -16.70 24.92
N ALA A 428 22.24 -17.58 24.32
CA ALA A 428 23.58 -17.91 24.78
C ALA A 428 24.56 -16.78 24.42
N ALA A 429 25.43 -16.42 25.37
CA ALA A 429 26.52 -15.47 25.15
C ALA A 429 27.71 -15.85 26.03
N ASP A 430 28.90 -15.33 25.70
CA ASP A 430 30.07 -15.46 26.56
C ASP A 430 29.80 -14.96 27.98
N GLY A 431 30.50 -15.54 28.95
CA GLY A 431 30.42 -15.14 30.36
C GLY A 431 29.68 -16.10 31.29
N GLY A 432 29.27 -17.27 30.78
CA GLY A 432 28.64 -18.34 31.56
C GLY A 432 27.11 -18.16 31.68
N ALA A 433 26.52 -18.91 32.61
CA ALA A 433 25.08 -18.90 32.83
C ALA A 433 24.54 -17.53 33.25
N TRP A 434 23.31 -17.25 32.86
CA TRP A 434 22.59 -16.04 33.25
C TRP A 434 22.04 -16.13 34.67
N GLU A 435 22.26 -15.08 35.45
CA GLU A 435 21.57 -14.81 36.71
C GLU A 435 20.44 -13.82 36.46
N ASN A 436 19.21 -14.15 36.88
CA ASN A 436 18.11 -13.20 36.84
C ASN A 436 18.20 -12.23 38.03
N LEU A 437 18.20 -10.94 37.73
CA LEU A 437 18.21 -9.87 38.72
C LEU A 437 16.80 -9.32 38.98
N ASN A 438 15.95 -9.32 37.95
CA ASN A 438 14.59 -8.83 38.03
C ASN A 438 13.69 -9.51 36.99
N PHE A 439 12.42 -9.71 37.34
CA PHE A 439 11.35 -10.10 36.42
C PHE A 439 10.06 -9.39 36.83
N GLU A 440 9.45 -8.64 35.91
CA GLU A 440 8.27 -7.82 36.20
C GLU A 440 7.25 -7.89 35.06
N ILE A 441 5.97 -7.97 35.39
CA ILE A 441 4.87 -7.81 34.43
C ILE A 441 4.55 -6.31 34.31
N THR A 442 4.75 -5.75 33.12
CA THR A 442 4.57 -4.32 32.82
C THR A 442 3.21 -4.01 32.18
N LYS A 443 2.54 -5.00 31.59
CA LYS A 443 1.20 -4.87 31.03
C LYS A 443 0.40 -6.15 31.24
N HIS A 444 -0.84 -6.00 31.68
CA HIS A 444 -1.79 -7.12 31.85
C HIS A 444 -3.17 -6.67 31.36
N LYS A 445 -3.46 -6.96 30.08
CA LYS A 445 -4.72 -6.64 29.40
C LYS A 445 -5.25 -7.88 28.70
N GLN A 446 -6.52 -7.87 28.31
CA GLN A 446 -7.16 -9.03 27.66
C GLN A 446 -6.46 -9.40 26.34
N GLY A 447 -6.07 -8.43 25.53
CA GLY A 447 -5.40 -8.65 24.24
C GLY A 447 -3.87 -8.73 24.29
N ALA A 448 -3.24 -8.33 25.39
CA ALA A 448 -1.78 -8.24 25.49
C ALA A 448 -1.25 -8.36 26.93
N ILE A 449 -0.17 -9.12 27.09
CA ILE A 449 0.60 -9.24 28.33
C ILE A 449 2.06 -8.94 28.02
N ALA A 450 2.66 -7.98 28.73
CA ALA A 450 4.06 -7.60 28.56
C ALA A 450 4.84 -7.74 29.87
N TRP A 451 6.13 -8.06 29.75
CA TRP A 451 7.04 -8.23 30.87
C TRP A 451 8.43 -7.69 30.54
N LYS A 452 9.20 -7.45 31.60
CA LYS A 452 10.63 -7.13 31.54
C LYS A 452 11.42 -8.10 32.38
N ALA A 453 12.61 -8.46 31.92
CA ALA A 453 13.57 -9.22 32.69
C ALA A 453 14.96 -8.58 32.59
N LEU A 454 15.63 -8.40 33.73
CA LEU A 454 17.01 -7.96 33.79
C LEU A 454 17.86 -9.15 34.21
N ASN A 455 18.83 -9.52 33.38
CA ASN A 455 19.71 -10.65 33.64
C ASN A 455 21.17 -10.21 33.54
N GLN A 456 22.07 -10.92 34.21
CA GLN A 456 23.51 -10.67 34.09
C GLN A 456 24.30 -11.97 33.98
N ASN A 457 25.46 -11.88 33.37
CA ASN A 457 26.51 -12.87 33.54
C ASN A 457 27.85 -12.13 33.76
N SER A 458 28.98 -12.82 33.71
CA SER A 458 30.28 -12.18 33.95
C SER A 458 30.67 -11.13 32.87
N ARG A 459 30.09 -11.20 31.67
CA ARG A 459 30.45 -10.34 30.51
C ARG A 459 29.38 -9.31 30.14
N PHE A 460 28.11 -9.60 30.38
CA PHE A 460 27.00 -8.80 29.88
C PHE A 460 25.92 -8.54 30.94
N LEU A 461 25.24 -7.40 30.77
CA LEU A 461 23.92 -7.14 31.32
C LEU A 461 22.89 -7.28 30.17
N MET A 462 21.84 -8.06 30.36
CA MET A 462 20.77 -8.29 29.39
C MET A 462 19.48 -7.64 29.86
N ASP A 463 19.05 -6.60 29.14
CA ASP A 463 17.75 -5.95 29.30
C ASP A 463 16.78 -6.56 28.26
N LEU A 464 15.77 -7.29 28.73
CA LEU A 464 14.79 -7.99 27.91
C LEU A 464 13.41 -7.39 28.15
N GLU A 465 12.74 -6.99 27.07
CA GLU A 465 11.31 -6.70 27.05
C GLU A 465 10.60 -7.74 26.19
N GLY A 466 9.54 -8.36 26.71
CA GLY A 466 8.68 -9.30 25.99
C GLY A 466 7.22 -8.84 26.00
N GLU A 467 6.52 -8.99 24.88
CA GLU A 467 5.07 -8.77 24.80
C GLU A 467 4.42 -9.89 23.98
N MET A 468 3.43 -10.56 24.58
CA MET A 468 2.59 -11.57 23.94
C MET A 468 1.19 -11.01 23.69
N GLU A 469 0.66 -11.26 22.50
CA GLU A 469 -0.70 -10.89 22.09
C GLU A 469 -1.64 -12.10 21.98
N SER A 470 -2.95 -11.85 21.97
CA SER A 470 -4.00 -12.90 22.01
C SER A 470 -3.95 -13.93 20.87
N ASP A 471 -3.31 -13.60 19.76
CA ASP A 471 -3.11 -14.52 18.64
C ASP A 471 -1.89 -15.46 18.79
N GLY A 472 -1.10 -15.28 19.84
CA GLY A 472 0.10 -16.06 20.12
C GLY A 472 1.38 -15.51 19.49
N ASN A 473 1.35 -14.30 18.91
CA ASN A 473 2.57 -13.58 18.55
C ASN A 473 3.30 -13.10 19.80
N ILE A 474 4.64 -13.22 19.82
CA ILE A 474 5.48 -12.74 20.92
C ILE A 474 6.65 -11.93 20.37
N ALA A 475 6.69 -10.65 20.71
CA ALA A 475 7.80 -9.76 20.35
C ALA A 475 8.82 -9.67 21.49
N TYR A 476 10.10 -9.78 21.17
CA TYR A 476 11.21 -9.63 22.11
C TYR A 476 12.14 -8.49 21.67
N LYS A 477 12.39 -7.55 22.58
CA LYS A 477 13.45 -6.55 22.46
C LYS A 477 14.53 -6.86 23.48
N VAL A 478 15.63 -7.46 23.03
CA VAL A 478 16.78 -7.78 23.89
C VAL A 478 17.95 -6.85 23.61
N THR A 479 18.45 -6.17 24.64
CA THR A 479 19.66 -5.36 24.59
C THR A 479 20.74 -5.95 25.50
N LEU A 480 21.89 -6.33 24.93
CA LEU A 480 23.07 -6.73 25.69
C LEU A 480 24.01 -5.53 25.86
N VAL A 481 24.37 -5.22 27.11
CA VAL A 481 25.34 -4.18 27.45
C VAL A 481 26.63 -4.83 27.92
N ALA A 482 27.73 -4.59 27.22
CA ALA A 482 29.04 -5.13 27.58
C ALA A 482 29.56 -4.54 28.89
N ARG A 483 30.06 -5.38 29.80
CA ARG A 483 30.54 -4.95 31.14
C ARG A 483 32.03 -4.64 31.19
N GLU A 484 32.77 -5.11 30.20
CA GLU A 484 34.21 -4.93 30.04
C GLU A 484 34.59 -4.99 28.56
N ASP A 485 35.82 -4.57 28.25
CA ASP A 485 36.39 -4.72 26.92
C ASP A 485 36.75 -6.20 26.70
N ALA A 486 36.20 -6.82 25.66
CA ALA A 486 36.40 -8.24 25.43
C ALA A 486 36.24 -8.65 23.95
N SER A 487 36.88 -9.77 23.60
CA SER A 487 36.45 -10.59 22.46
C SER A 487 35.21 -11.39 22.88
N VAL A 488 34.22 -11.44 22.00
CA VAL A 488 33.01 -12.24 22.15
C VAL A 488 33.07 -13.29 21.05
N GLU A 489 33.08 -14.57 21.41
CA GLU A 489 33.14 -15.65 20.42
C GLU A 489 31.80 -15.82 19.69
N ASP A 490 30.68 -15.77 20.42
CA ASP A 490 29.35 -15.79 19.83
C ASP A 490 28.28 -15.23 20.78
N VAL A 491 27.19 -14.75 20.19
CA VAL A 491 25.89 -14.58 20.85
C VAL A 491 24.86 -15.25 19.95
N ALA A 492 24.09 -16.19 20.48
CA ALA A 492 23.18 -17.00 19.70
C ALA A 492 21.84 -17.27 20.41
N LEU A 493 20.74 -17.14 19.67
CA LEU A 493 19.43 -17.63 20.10
C LEU A 493 19.31 -19.10 19.70
N ARG A 494 19.26 -19.96 20.71
CA ARG A 494 19.14 -21.41 20.57
C ARG A 494 17.71 -21.84 20.82
N THR A 495 17.13 -22.51 19.82
CA THR A 495 15.79 -23.09 19.90
C THR A 495 15.88 -24.58 19.60
N HIS A 496 15.31 -25.42 20.45
CA HIS A 496 15.27 -26.87 20.25
C HIS A 496 13.82 -27.32 20.21
N LEU A 497 13.35 -27.70 19.01
CA LEU A 497 12.00 -28.21 18.80
C LEU A 497 11.90 -29.68 19.19
N ALA A 498 10.76 -30.08 19.74
CA ALA A 498 10.48 -31.46 20.10
C ALA A 498 10.49 -32.41 18.89
N SER A 499 10.78 -33.68 19.15
CA SER A 499 10.77 -34.73 18.11
C SER A 499 9.47 -34.73 17.30
N GLY A 500 9.60 -34.77 15.98
CA GLY A 500 8.49 -34.74 15.02
C GLY A 500 7.86 -33.37 14.79
N VAL A 501 8.24 -32.30 15.53
CA VAL A 501 7.73 -30.94 15.28
C VAL A 501 8.39 -30.32 14.05
N GLY A 502 9.71 -30.41 13.87
CA GLY A 502 10.38 -29.87 12.68
C GLY A 502 10.25 -30.76 11.44
N ARG A 503 9.02 -31.08 11.07
CA ARG A 503 8.70 -31.89 9.88
C ARG A 503 8.81 -31.07 8.59
N TYR A 504 8.29 -29.86 8.61
CA TYR A 504 8.25 -28.94 7.48
C TYR A 504 9.01 -27.64 7.79
N MET A 505 9.42 -26.95 6.74
CA MET A 505 10.12 -25.68 6.80
C MET A 505 9.76 -24.79 5.60
N MET A 506 9.83 -23.47 5.79
CA MET A 506 9.95 -22.48 4.70
C MET A 506 10.82 -21.29 5.15
N GLY A 507 11.47 -20.62 4.20
CA GLY A 507 12.35 -19.47 4.47
C GLY A 507 13.84 -19.79 4.27
N LEU A 508 14.70 -18.79 4.47
CA LEU A 508 16.16 -18.92 4.40
C LEU A 508 16.70 -19.51 3.07
N GLY A 509 16.04 -19.19 1.95
CA GLY A 509 16.44 -19.70 0.64
C GLY A 509 15.90 -21.10 0.31
N GLU A 510 15.00 -21.62 1.14
CA GLU A 510 14.26 -22.85 0.87
C GLU A 510 12.80 -22.53 0.53
N LYS A 511 12.27 -23.27 -0.46
CA LYS A 511 10.82 -23.33 -0.70
C LYS A 511 10.16 -24.13 0.41
N GLY A 512 8.87 -23.93 0.61
CA GLY A 512 8.09 -24.71 1.55
C GLY A 512 8.12 -26.19 1.21
N GLY A 513 8.43 -27.01 2.21
CA GLY A 513 8.54 -28.44 2.06
C GLY A 513 9.04 -29.11 3.34
N TYR A 514 9.62 -30.31 3.21
CA TYR A 514 10.23 -31.00 4.34
C TYR A 514 11.44 -30.23 4.89
N CYS A 515 11.57 -30.20 6.21
CA CYS A 515 12.73 -29.57 6.85
C CYS A 515 14.01 -30.34 6.48
N PRO A 516 15.05 -29.67 5.92
CA PRO A 516 16.30 -30.33 5.60
C PRO A 516 16.99 -30.84 6.87
N ASN A 517 17.77 -31.92 6.73
CA ASN A 517 18.55 -32.48 7.84
C ASN A 517 19.60 -31.48 8.35
N ASP A 518 20.24 -30.75 7.44
CA ASP A 518 21.24 -29.75 7.75
C ASP A 518 21.06 -28.55 6.82
N LEU A 519 20.98 -27.35 7.38
CA LEU A 519 21.00 -26.09 6.64
C LEU A 519 21.98 -25.13 7.33
N ARG A 520 22.82 -24.48 6.53
CA ARG A 520 23.71 -23.39 6.98
C ARG A 520 23.40 -22.15 6.16
N TRP A 521 22.77 -21.18 6.81
CA TRP A 521 22.33 -19.96 6.15
C TRP A 521 23.12 -18.75 6.65
N LYS A 522 23.34 -17.79 5.75
CA LYS A 522 24.03 -16.52 5.98
C LYS A 522 23.18 -15.37 5.47
N TRP A 523 23.31 -14.21 6.12
CA TRP A 523 22.68 -12.97 5.71
C TRP A 523 23.12 -12.55 4.30
N ASP A 524 22.16 -12.13 3.49
CA ASP A 524 22.36 -11.63 2.13
C ASP A 524 21.32 -10.54 1.85
N VAL A 525 21.76 -9.29 1.73
CA VAL A 525 20.87 -8.14 1.51
C VAL A 525 20.17 -8.18 0.16
N GLU A 526 20.69 -8.94 -0.81
CA GLU A 526 20.01 -9.15 -2.09
C GLU A 526 18.80 -10.08 -1.96
N LYS A 527 18.60 -10.67 -0.77
CA LYS A 527 17.49 -11.55 -0.44
C LYS A 527 16.66 -10.98 0.71
N ASN A 528 15.34 -10.92 0.51
CA ASN A 528 14.38 -10.50 1.51
C ASN A 528 14.11 -11.65 2.50
N GLN A 529 15.11 -11.98 3.31
CA GLN A 529 15.10 -13.16 4.19
C GLN A 529 15.58 -12.79 5.59
N ASP A 530 14.63 -12.63 6.51
CA ASP A 530 14.87 -12.34 7.94
C ASP A 530 14.13 -13.30 8.88
N ALA A 531 13.45 -14.31 8.33
CA ALA A 531 12.61 -15.23 9.09
C ALA A 531 12.67 -16.67 8.57
N VAL A 532 12.46 -17.62 9.48
CA VAL A 532 12.25 -19.03 9.19
C VAL A 532 11.01 -19.54 9.92
N TRP A 533 10.17 -20.31 9.24
CA TRP A 533 9.14 -21.12 9.89
C TRP A 533 9.53 -22.59 9.86
N VAL A 534 9.43 -23.26 11.00
CA VAL A 534 9.69 -24.69 11.16
C VAL A 534 8.56 -25.30 12.00
N GLY A 535 7.93 -26.36 11.51
CA GLY A 535 6.78 -26.94 12.18
C GLY A 535 6.14 -28.14 11.49
N ASP A 536 5.11 -28.66 12.15
CA ASP A 536 4.18 -29.66 11.67
C ASP A 536 2.77 -29.03 11.63
N VAL A 537 1.78 -29.73 11.08
CA VAL A 537 0.47 -29.14 10.75
C VAL A 537 -0.22 -28.51 11.96
N ASN A 538 -0.08 -29.09 13.16
CA ASN A 538 -0.72 -28.60 14.39
C ASN A 538 0.26 -28.05 15.44
N ALA A 539 1.54 -27.86 15.10
CA ALA A 539 2.55 -27.31 16.01
C ALA A 539 3.75 -26.76 15.24
N GLY A 540 4.03 -25.46 15.35
CA GLY A 540 5.18 -24.84 14.68
C GLY A 540 5.53 -23.48 15.24
N ILE A 541 6.67 -22.95 14.80
CA ILE A 541 7.17 -21.63 15.20
C ILE A 541 7.81 -20.93 14.02
N GLN A 542 7.50 -19.65 13.84
CA GLN A 542 8.31 -18.74 13.05
C GLN A 542 9.24 -17.96 13.97
N ILE A 543 10.51 -17.85 13.58
CA ILE A 543 11.51 -16.98 14.23
C ILE A 543 11.93 -15.94 13.21
N ARG A 544 11.66 -14.66 13.51
CA ARG A 544 12.04 -13.50 12.69
C ARG A 544 13.05 -12.64 13.45
N LEU A 545 14.17 -12.28 12.82
CA LEU A 545 15.30 -11.58 13.46
C LEU A 545 15.43 -10.15 12.91
N TYR A 546 15.53 -9.17 13.80
CA TYR A 546 15.66 -7.75 13.43
C TYR A 546 16.37 -6.94 14.54
N ASP A 547 16.45 -5.62 14.42
CA ASP A 547 17.04 -4.76 15.45
C ASP A 547 16.26 -3.44 15.64
N ASN A 548 16.82 -2.52 16.43
CA ASN A 548 16.21 -1.22 16.76
C ASN A 548 16.17 -0.22 15.60
N LYS A 549 16.71 -0.57 14.43
CA LYS A 549 16.68 0.21 13.20
C LYS A 549 15.91 -0.52 12.09
N TYR A 550 15.06 -1.48 12.46
CA TYR A 550 14.24 -2.17 11.49
C TYR A 550 13.29 -1.20 10.79
N GLU A 551 13.31 -1.25 9.46
CA GLU A 551 12.29 -0.70 8.61
C GLU A 551 11.78 -1.80 7.68
N ARG A 552 10.47 -1.82 7.41
CA ARG A 552 9.90 -2.79 6.48
C ARG A 552 10.45 -2.55 5.07
N PRO A 553 11.01 -3.59 4.39
CA PRO A 553 11.41 -3.48 3.00
C PRO A 553 10.21 -3.19 2.09
N LEU A 554 10.47 -2.60 0.92
CA LEU A 554 9.47 -2.62 -0.15
C LEU A 554 9.35 -4.05 -0.71
N ASN A 555 8.17 -4.42 -1.18
CA ASN A 555 7.89 -5.72 -1.78
C ASN A 555 7.26 -5.56 -3.18
N THR A 556 7.06 -6.67 -3.87
CA THR A 556 6.36 -6.77 -5.15
C THR A 556 6.93 -5.84 -6.23
N ASN A 557 8.03 -6.28 -6.85
CA ASN A 557 8.87 -5.61 -7.84
C ASN A 557 9.79 -4.49 -7.30
N PHE A 558 9.66 -4.10 -6.03
CA PHE A 558 10.33 -2.92 -5.49
C PHE A 558 11.37 -3.20 -4.40
N TYR A 559 11.66 -4.48 -4.08
CA TYR A 559 12.60 -4.84 -3.01
C TYR A 559 13.95 -4.13 -3.13
N HIS A 560 14.54 -4.15 -4.32
CA HIS A 560 15.85 -3.53 -4.58
C HIS A 560 15.88 -2.00 -4.47
N GLN A 561 14.72 -1.35 -4.35
CA GLN A 561 14.62 0.10 -4.16
C GLN A 561 14.64 0.47 -2.67
N LYS A 562 14.23 -0.45 -1.79
CA LYS A 562 14.34 -0.33 -0.33
C LYS A 562 14.54 -1.74 0.27
N PRO A 563 15.77 -2.28 0.20
CA PRO A 563 16.05 -3.63 0.64
C PRO A 563 16.02 -3.74 2.17
N LEU A 564 16.14 -4.98 2.67
CA LEU A 564 16.24 -5.25 4.09
C LEU A 564 17.40 -4.50 4.73
N HIS A 565 17.11 -3.73 5.78
CA HIS A 565 18.14 -3.23 6.67
C HIS A 565 18.64 -4.37 7.55
N MET A 566 19.78 -4.97 7.18
CA MET A 566 20.33 -6.13 7.88
C MET A 566 20.59 -5.80 9.36
N PRO A 567 20.06 -6.59 10.30
CA PRO A 567 20.22 -6.31 11.73
C PRO A 567 21.69 -6.38 12.15
N VAL A 568 22.23 -5.28 12.65
CA VAL A 568 23.68 -5.11 12.87
C VAL A 568 24.22 -6.18 13.83
N SER A 569 23.47 -6.44 14.91
CA SER A 569 23.91 -7.38 15.95
C SER A 569 23.75 -8.84 15.52
N TRP A 570 22.77 -9.18 14.70
CA TRP A 570 22.61 -10.55 14.19
C TRP A 570 23.55 -10.83 13.01
N CYS A 571 23.67 -9.92 12.05
CA CYS A 571 24.49 -10.09 10.85
C CYS A 571 25.99 -9.99 11.14
N ASN A 572 26.40 -9.03 11.99
CA ASN A 572 27.79 -8.86 12.42
C ASN A 572 28.80 -8.83 11.27
N ALA A 573 28.57 -7.94 10.30
CA ALA A 573 29.39 -7.83 9.09
C ALA A 573 29.55 -9.19 8.34
N GLY A 574 28.48 -9.99 8.29
CA GLY A 574 28.44 -11.29 7.60
C GLY A 574 28.88 -12.50 8.45
N ASN A 575 29.34 -12.28 9.69
CA ASN A 575 29.77 -13.37 10.56
C ASN A 575 28.60 -14.19 11.13
N GLY A 576 27.42 -13.59 11.28
CA GLY A 576 26.24 -14.27 11.79
C GLY A 576 25.48 -15.08 10.75
N GLY A 577 24.47 -15.83 11.19
CA GLY A 577 23.67 -16.72 10.35
C GLY A 577 22.69 -17.56 11.15
N ILE A 578 22.08 -18.54 10.48
CA ILE A 578 21.18 -19.52 11.10
C ILE A 578 21.60 -20.90 10.65
N ASP A 579 21.91 -21.77 11.61
CA ASP A 579 22.13 -23.19 11.35
C ASP A 579 20.93 -23.99 11.85
N ILE A 580 20.45 -24.92 11.02
CA ILE A 580 19.36 -25.84 11.36
C ILE A 580 19.89 -27.27 11.25
N HIS A 581 19.65 -28.07 12.29
CA HIS A 581 19.93 -29.49 12.31
C HIS A 581 18.68 -30.27 12.73
N ASN A 582 18.12 -31.04 11.81
CA ASN A 582 16.94 -31.86 12.03
C ASN A 582 17.33 -33.31 12.29
N ALA A 583 16.99 -33.81 13.49
CA ALA A 583 17.34 -35.14 13.94
C ALA A 583 16.14 -35.85 14.60
N ALA A 584 16.30 -37.15 14.87
CA ALA A 584 15.24 -37.96 15.48
C ALA A 584 14.84 -37.48 16.89
N ASP A 585 15.78 -36.88 17.63
CA ASP A 585 15.54 -36.36 18.98
C ASP A 585 14.95 -34.94 19.02
N GLY A 586 14.90 -34.25 17.87
CA GLY A 586 14.40 -32.90 17.75
C GLY A 586 15.11 -32.08 16.69
N THR A 587 14.62 -30.86 16.46
CA THR A 587 15.19 -29.94 15.47
C THR A 587 15.85 -28.77 16.19
N ARG A 588 17.15 -28.59 15.97
CA ARG A 588 17.95 -27.52 16.59
C ARG A 588 18.08 -26.37 15.61
N ILE A 589 17.68 -25.17 16.04
CA ILE A 589 17.82 -23.92 15.29
C ILE A 589 18.74 -23.02 16.11
N ASN A 590 19.89 -22.67 15.51
CA ASN A 590 20.91 -21.82 16.13
C ASN A 590 21.05 -20.54 15.31
N ALA A 591 20.40 -19.46 15.75
CA ALA A 591 20.58 -18.13 15.17
C ALA A 591 21.78 -17.46 15.85
N TYR A 592 22.95 -17.54 15.22
CA TYR A 592 24.21 -17.07 15.77
C TYR A 592 24.65 -15.75 15.14
N SER A 593 25.55 -15.05 15.83
CA SER A 593 26.05 -13.77 15.35
C SER A 593 27.56 -13.74 15.15
N GLY A 594 28.27 -14.77 15.60
CA GLY A 594 29.68 -14.98 15.38
C GLY A 594 30.57 -13.99 16.12
N LYS A 595 31.88 -14.19 15.95
CA LYS A 595 32.92 -13.48 16.71
C LYS A 595 32.90 -11.97 16.48
N ARG A 596 33.12 -11.20 17.54
CA ARG A 596 33.30 -9.74 17.49
C ARG A 596 34.11 -9.22 18.67
N SER A 597 34.44 -7.94 18.65
CA SER A 597 34.97 -7.23 19.82
C SER A 597 33.96 -6.21 20.33
N VAL A 598 33.89 -6.05 21.64
CA VAL A 598 33.05 -5.06 22.31
C VAL A 598 33.88 -4.25 23.29
N LYS A 599 33.50 -2.99 23.50
CA LYS A 599 33.98 -2.15 24.59
C LYS A 599 32.96 -2.11 25.70
N LYS A 600 33.44 -1.88 26.93
CA LYS A 600 32.57 -1.63 28.08
C LYS A 600 31.56 -0.52 27.76
N GLY A 601 30.27 -0.83 27.94
CA GLY A 601 29.17 0.08 27.67
C GLY A 601 28.57 -0.04 26.26
N ASP A 602 29.20 -0.79 25.34
CA ASP A 602 28.61 -1.07 24.03
C ASP A 602 27.26 -1.79 24.19
N ARG A 603 26.30 -1.43 23.33
CA ARG A 603 24.94 -1.98 23.33
C ARG A 603 24.72 -2.77 22.04
N LEU A 604 24.36 -4.03 22.17
CA LEU A 604 23.99 -4.93 21.06
C LEU A 604 22.48 -5.22 21.13
N TYR A 605 21.79 -5.08 20.00
CA TYR A 605 20.32 -5.20 19.90
C TYR A 605 19.94 -6.49 19.17
N TYR A 606 19.48 -7.48 19.92
CA TYR A 606 19.09 -8.81 19.44
C TYR A 606 17.57 -8.95 19.47
N TYR A 607 16.86 -8.19 18.61
CA TYR A 607 15.40 -8.22 18.59
C TYR A 607 14.93 -9.41 17.76
N PHE A 608 13.83 -10.03 18.18
CA PHE A 608 13.22 -11.12 17.44
C PHE A 608 11.74 -11.25 17.75
N ASN A 609 11.00 -11.85 16.82
CA ASN A 609 9.57 -12.11 16.96
C ASN A 609 9.30 -13.61 16.78
N LEU A 610 8.39 -14.13 17.59
CA LEU A 610 7.91 -15.51 17.52
C LEU A 610 6.45 -15.52 17.08
N ALA A 611 6.13 -16.21 15.98
CA ALA A 611 4.76 -16.52 15.62
C ALA A 611 4.48 -18.00 15.87
N LEU A 612 3.61 -18.29 16.84
CA LEU A 612 3.28 -19.66 17.22
C LEU A 612 2.15 -20.18 16.33
N THR A 613 2.40 -21.22 15.55
CA THR A 613 1.38 -21.79 14.65
C THR A 613 0.88 -23.13 15.18
N PRO A 614 -0.39 -23.47 14.97
CA PRO A 614 -1.44 -22.71 14.27
C PRO A 614 -1.98 -21.52 15.08
N PHE A 615 -2.63 -20.56 14.40
CA PHE A 615 -3.25 -19.42 15.08
C PHE A 615 -4.65 -19.72 15.59
N ARG A 616 -5.43 -20.52 14.85
CA ARG A 616 -6.83 -20.87 15.15
C ARG A 616 -7.24 -22.14 14.39
N PRO A 617 -8.38 -22.78 14.72
CA PRO A 617 -8.90 -23.87 13.90
C PRO A 617 -9.35 -23.36 12.52
N ILE A 618 -9.26 -24.23 11.51
CA ILE A 618 -9.85 -23.95 10.20
C ILE A 618 -11.39 -24.01 10.29
N ASP A 619 -12.07 -23.11 9.60
CA ASP A 619 -13.53 -23.08 9.45
C ASP A 619 -13.91 -23.64 8.07
N THR A 620 -14.11 -24.95 8.02
CA THR A 620 -14.46 -25.65 6.77
C THR A 620 -15.86 -25.27 6.28
N ASP A 621 -16.82 -25.04 7.17
CA ASP A 621 -18.17 -24.66 6.76
C ASP A 621 -18.19 -23.30 6.07
N LYS A 622 -17.37 -22.35 6.56
CA LYS A 622 -17.13 -21.09 5.85
C LYS A 622 -16.48 -21.32 4.49
N GLN A 623 -15.52 -22.24 4.38
CA GLN A 623 -14.89 -22.61 3.09
C GLN A 623 -15.92 -23.05 2.05
N TRP A 624 -16.87 -23.92 2.43
CA TRP A 624 -17.87 -24.49 1.52
C TRP A 624 -19.00 -23.52 1.16
N ARG A 625 -19.38 -22.66 2.10
CA ARG A 625 -20.47 -21.70 1.96
C ARG A 625 -20.07 -20.49 1.13
N GLU A 626 -18.86 -19.97 1.32
CA GLU A 626 -18.40 -18.76 0.63
C GLU A 626 -17.80 -19.08 -0.74
N ARG A 627 -18.53 -18.68 -1.79
CA ARG A 627 -18.27 -19.01 -3.19
C ARG A 627 -17.90 -17.73 -3.94
N TYR A 628 -16.65 -17.68 -4.39
CA TYR A 628 -16.02 -16.46 -4.85
C TYR A 628 -16.23 -16.17 -6.35
N HIS A 629 -16.57 -14.92 -6.64
CA HIS A 629 -16.51 -14.30 -7.95
C HIS A 629 -15.55 -13.10 -7.91
N HIS A 630 -14.56 -13.06 -8.80
CA HIS A 630 -13.48 -12.08 -8.81
C HIS A 630 -13.53 -11.26 -10.10
N ASN A 631 -14.61 -10.50 -10.28
CA ASN A 631 -14.78 -9.55 -11.38
C ASN A 631 -15.93 -8.57 -11.07
N TYR A 632 -15.95 -7.43 -11.76
CA TYR A 632 -17.10 -6.53 -11.81
C TYR A 632 -18.02 -6.92 -12.98
N GLU A 633 -19.19 -7.50 -12.67
CA GLU A 633 -20.18 -7.98 -13.65
C GLU A 633 -21.61 -7.71 -13.17
N PHE A 634 -22.60 -7.94 -14.03
CA PHE A 634 -24.00 -7.91 -13.62
C PHE A 634 -24.34 -9.04 -12.63
N LEU A 635 -24.96 -8.67 -11.52
CA LEU A 635 -25.25 -9.56 -10.38
C LEU A 635 -26.05 -10.81 -10.77
N ASP A 636 -27.00 -10.72 -11.71
CA ASP A 636 -27.81 -11.86 -12.14
C ASP A 636 -26.95 -12.97 -12.77
N GLY A 637 -25.88 -12.60 -13.48
CA GLY A 637 -24.92 -13.55 -14.05
C GLY A 637 -24.09 -14.23 -12.97
N ILE A 638 -23.68 -13.48 -11.95
CA ILE A 638 -22.94 -13.99 -10.79
C ILE A 638 -23.81 -14.98 -10.01
N GLN A 639 -25.08 -14.64 -9.74
CA GLN A 639 -26.01 -15.48 -9.00
C GLN A 639 -26.27 -16.82 -9.70
N LYS A 640 -26.46 -16.79 -11.03
CA LYS A 640 -26.68 -18.01 -11.84
C LYS A 640 -25.52 -19.00 -11.76
N ARG A 641 -24.28 -18.51 -11.55
CA ARG A 641 -23.10 -19.38 -11.36
C ARG A 641 -23.03 -19.97 -9.94
N GLY A 642 -23.80 -19.45 -9.00
CA GLY A 642 -23.84 -19.90 -7.60
C GLY A 642 -22.82 -19.22 -6.69
N ALA A 643 -22.18 -18.13 -7.13
CA ALA A 643 -21.27 -17.35 -6.29
C ALA A 643 -22.06 -16.40 -5.37
N ASN A 644 -21.52 -16.14 -4.17
CA ASN A 644 -22.15 -15.29 -3.15
C ASN A 644 -21.16 -14.35 -2.43
N VAL A 645 -19.87 -14.37 -2.80
CA VAL A 645 -18.87 -13.38 -2.38
C VAL A 645 -18.23 -12.80 -3.62
N ILE A 646 -18.30 -11.47 -3.76
CA ILE A 646 -17.79 -10.75 -4.93
C ILE A 646 -16.57 -9.94 -4.52
N ASN A 647 -15.47 -10.11 -5.22
CA ASN A 647 -14.28 -9.26 -5.09
C ASN A 647 -14.22 -8.32 -6.29
N ILE A 648 -14.28 -7.02 -6.01
CA ILE A 648 -14.17 -5.95 -7.00
C ILE A 648 -12.74 -5.43 -7.00
N HIS A 649 -12.04 -5.63 -8.12
CA HIS A 649 -10.70 -5.06 -8.32
C HIS A 649 -10.76 -3.52 -8.42
N HIS A 650 -9.64 -2.84 -8.63
CA HIS A 650 -9.67 -1.46 -9.13
C HIS A 650 -9.84 -1.44 -10.68
N ALA A 651 -9.69 -0.29 -11.33
CA ALA A 651 -9.78 -0.12 -12.79
C ALA A 651 -11.15 -0.47 -13.41
N ASN A 652 -12.23 -0.24 -12.69
CA ASN A 652 -13.61 -0.43 -13.18
C ASN A 652 -14.52 0.77 -12.85
N ALA A 653 -15.79 0.67 -13.25
CA ALA A 653 -16.74 1.78 -13.18
C ALA A 653 -17.05 2.25 -11.75
N ILE A 654 -16.98 1.34 -10.76
CA ILE A 654 -17.34 1.64 -9.36
C ILE A 654 -16.12 1.80 -8.44
N ASN A 655 -14.98 1.24 -8.83
CA ASN A 655 -13.69 1.39 -8.15
C ASN A 655 -12.58 1.69 -9.17
N PRO A 656 -12.54 2.89 -9.77
CA PRO A 656 -11.65 3.18 -10.89
C PRO A 656 -10.17 3.30 -10.49
N PHE A 657 -9.88 4.00 -9.38
CA PHE A 657 -8.53 4.46 -9.05
C PHE A 657 -7.87 3.56 -8.03
N ILE A 658 -6.62 3.18 -8.29
CA ILE A 658 -5.87 2.29 -7.39
C ILE A 658 -5.68 2.94 -6.02
N ASN A 659 -6.07 2.21 -4.96
CA ASN A 659 -5.95 2.62 -3.55
C ASN A 659 -6.56 3.99 -3.21
N TYR A 660 -7.60 4.43 -3.95
CA TYR A 660 -8.34 5.64 -3.64
C TYR A 660 -9.86 5.50 -3.96
N PRO A 661 -10.61 4.71 -3.18
CA PRO A 661 -11.99 4.30 -3.47
C PRO A 661 -13.07 5.35 -3.14
N PHE A 662 -12.74 6.65 -3.19
CA PHE A 662 -13.61 7.71 -2.67
C PHE A 662 -14.34 8.53 -3.74
N LEU A 663 -14.01 8.35 -5.01
CA LEU A 663 -14.51 9.21 -6.09
C LEU A 663 -15.79 8.68 -6.77
N ARG A 664 -16.18 7.42 -6.54
CA ARG A 664 -17.39 6.77 -7.11
C ARG A 664 -18.24 6.04 -6.06
N THR A 665 -18.29 6.60 -4.85
CA THR A 665 -18.93 5.97 -3.68
C THR A 665 -20.42 5.74 -3.87
N LYS A 666 -21.13 6.59 -4.62
CA LYS A 666 -22.55 6.43 -4.91
C LYS A 666 -22.82 5.21 -5.79
N GLU A 667 -22.05 5.04 -6.85
CA GLU A 667 -22.17 3.89 -7.77
C GLU A 667 -21.73 2.59 -7.10
N MET A 668 -20.65 2.64 -6.32
CA MET A 668 -20.20 1.51 -5.52
C MET A 668 -21.28 1.07 -4.53
N LYS A 669 -21.86 2.02 -3.78
CA LYS A 669 -22.97 1.74 -2.86
C LYS A 669 -24.16 1.11 -3.57
N ALA A 670 -24.59 1.67 -4.71
CA ALA A 670 -25.74 1.13 -5.45
C ALA A 670 -25.52 -0.33 -5.90
N TYR A 671 -24.29 -0.66 -6.34
CA TYR A 671 -23.94 -2.04 -6.68
C TYR A 671 -23.97 -2.97 -5.46
N ILE A 672 -23.40 -2.52 -4.34
CA ILE A 672 -23.36 -3.28 -3.08
C ILE A 672 -24.76 -3.50 -2.51
N ASP A 673 -25.60 -2.48 -2.47
CA ASP A 673 -26.99 -2.60 -2.02
C ASP A 673 -27.75 -3.62 -2.89
N GLY A 674 -27.49 -3.63 -4.20
CA GLY A 674 -28.06 -4.62 -5.13
C GLY A 674 -27.55 -6.05 -4.90
N ALA A 675 -26.30 -6.20 -4.45
CA ALA A 675 -25.69 -7.48 -4.11
C ALA A 675 -26.24 -8.01 -2.77
N HIS A 676 -26.33 -7.15 -1.76
CA HIS A 676 -26.94 -7.46 -0.45
C HIS A 676 -28.41 -7.89 -0.61
N ALA A 677 -29.17 -7.26 -1.51
CA ALA A 677 -30.54 -7.66 -1.83
C ALA A 677 -30.67 -9.07 -2.45
N ARG A 678 -29.53 -9.70 -2.83
CA ARG A 678 -29.42 -11.07 -3.36
C ARG A 678 -28.64 -12.00 -2.43
N ASP A 679 -28.47 -11.62 -1.16
CA ASP A 679 -27.69 -12.34 -0.15
C ASP A 679 -26.22 -12.57 -0.55
N MET A 680 -25.65 -11.63 -1.31
CA MET A 680 -24.24 -11.64 -1.69
C MET A 680 -23.45 -10.61 -0.90
N LYS A 681 -22.19 -10.92 -0.62
CA LYS A 681 -21.24 -9.98 0.00
C LYS A 681 -20.31 -9.37 -1.05
N VAL A 682 -19.85 -8.15 -0.83
CA VAL A 682 -18.94 -7.43 -1.73
C VAL A 682 -17.71 -6.92 -1.00
N LYS A 683 -16.53 -7.29 -1.50
CA LYS A 683 -15.22 -6.79 -1.08
C LYS A 683 -14.60 -5.94 -2.18
N ILE A 684 -13.76 -4.99 -1.78
CA ILE A 684 -13.05 -4.12 -2.72
C ILE A 684 -11.53 -4.29 -2.61
N TYR A 685 -10.86 -4.09 -3.73
CA TYR A 685 -9.42 -3.82 -3.78
C TYR A 685 -9.14 -2.48 -3.11
N ASN A 686 -8.39 -2.51 -2.00
CA ASN A 686 -7.88 -1.30 -1.36
C ASN A 686 -6.69 -1.63 -0.43
N THR A 687 -5.49 -1.18 -0.78
CA THR A 687 -4.25 -1.31 0.02
C THR A 687 -3.54 0.05 0.14
N VAL A 688 -2.33 0.07 0.69
CA VAL A 688 -1.52 1.31 0.90
C VAL A 688 -0.16 1.24 0.21
N ARG A 689 0.07 0.28 -0.68
CA ARG A 689 1.37 0.10 -1.38
C ARG A 689 1.65 1.26 -2.35
N GLU A 690 0.60 1.71 -3.02
CA GLU A 690 0.65 2.71 -4.10
C GLU A 690 -0.48 3.72 -3.90
N LEU A 691 -0.36 4.91 -4.48
CA LEU A 691 -1.44 5.91 -4.45
C LEU A 691 -1.64 6.56 -5.81
N SER A 692 -2.90 6.56 -6.28
CA SER A 692 -3.34 7.20 -7.51
C SER A 692 -3.07 8.71 -7.55
N ASN A 693 -2.71 9.23 -8.74
CA ASN A 693 -2.69 10.67 -9.03
C ASN A 693 -4.06 11.36 -8.92
N SER A 694 -5.15 10.59 -8.82
CA SER A 694 -6.49 11.11 -8.58
C SER A 694 -6.79 11.33 -7.09
N CYS A 695 -5.85 11.03 -6.19
CA CYS A 695 -5.97 11.37 -4.77
C CYS A 695 -6.10 12.88 -4.59
N VAL A 696 -7.20 13.34 -4.01
CA VAL A 696 -7.48 14.78 -3.83
C VAL A 696 -6.43 15.41 -2.90
N GLU A 697 -5.97 14.67 -1.90
CA GLU A 697 -4.96 15.10 -0.92
C GLU A 697 -3.51 15.00 -1.43
N MET A 698 -3.26 14.64 -2.70
CA MET A 698 -1.93 14.36 -3.24
C MET A 698 -0.88 15.44 -2.88
N PHE A 699 -1.20 16.72 -3.06
CA PHE A 699 -0.25 17.81 -2.77
C PHE A 699 -0.09 18.10 -1.28
N ALA A 700 -1.09 17.80 -0.46
CA ALA A 700 -0.95 17.85 0.99
C ALA A 700 0.03 16.77 1.48
N LEU A 701 -0.14 15.53 1.01
CA LEU A 701 0.75 14.42 1.32
C LEU A 701 2.17 14.70 0.80
N ARG A 702 2.30 15.25 -0.41
CA ARG A 702 3.57 15.64 -1.01
C ARG A 702 4.31 16.69 -0.19
N SER A 703 3.59 17.62 0.44
CA SER A 703 4.19 18.67 1.28
C SER A 703 4.84 18.12 2.57
N LEU A 704 4.57 16.86 2.92
CA LEU A 704 5.17 16.18 4.07
C LEU A 704 6.58 15.62 3.76
N GLY A 705 7.12 15.87 2.56
CA GLY A 705 8.40 15.33 2.12
C GLY A 705 8.31 13.81 1.89
N ASN A 706 9.29 13.07 2.38
CA ASN A 706 9.42 11.62 2.13
C ASN A 706 8.74 10.76 3.21
N GLU A 707 7.85 11.39 3.99
CA GLU A 707 7.13 10.70 5.05
C GLU A 707 6.14 9.67 4.49
N ILE A 708 5.43 10.04 3.41
CA ILE A 708 4.37 9.20 2.82
C ILE A 708 4.83 8.50 1.52
N PHE A 709 5.62 9.18 0.69
CA PHE A 709 6.06 8.67 -0.61
C PHE A 709 7.54 8.33 -0.60
N SER A 710 7.90 7.24 -1.27
CA SER A 710 9.30 6.82 -1.42
C SER A 710 10.10 7.81 -2.26
N GLU A 711 11.36 8.03 -1.87
CA GLU A 711 12.32 8.74 -2.71
C GLU A 711 12.59 7.95 -4.00
N GLY A 712 12.82 8.65 -5.11
CA GLY A 712 13.08 7.99 -6.38
C GLY A 712 13.40 8.95 -7.54
N PRO A 713 13.80 8.41 -8.70
CA PRO A 713 14.26 9.22 -9.82
C PRO A 713 13.17 10.06 -10.50
N GLY A 714 11.89 9.85 -10.17
CA GLY A 714 10.76 10.40 -10.92
C GLY A 714 10.54 9.66 -12.24
N GLY A 715 9.81 10.27 -13.18
CA GLY A 715 9.49 9.69 -14.48
C GLY A 715 8.09 9.08 -14.55
N GLY A 716 7.93 7.98 -15.29
CA GLY A 716 6.62 7.34 -15.47
C GLY A 716 5.70 8.09 -16.44
N PHE A 717 4.39 8.01 -16.23
CA PHE A 717 3.39 8.66 -17.09
C PHE A 717 3.50 10.19 -17.07
N SER A 718 3.05 10.86 -18.13
CA SER A 718 3.25 12.30 -18.34
C SER A 718 2.76 13.16 -17.18
N TRP A 719 1.59 12.84 -16.61
CA TRP A 719 1.05 13.60 -15.48
C TRP A 719 2.02 13.68 -14.29
N LEU A 720 2.70 12.57 -13.95
CA LEU A 720 3.65 12.54 -12.84
C LEU A 720 4.84 13.48 -13.09
N GLN A 721 5.37 13.49 -14.31
CA GLN A 721 6.47 14.38 -14.69
C GLN A 721 6.02 15.85 -14.79
N GLU A 722 4.82 16.07 -15.32
CA GLU A 722 4.26 17.40 -15.54
C GLU A 722 3.76 18.08 -14.27
N HIS A 723 3.40 17.33 -13.22
CA HIS A 723 2.81 17.87 -11.98
C HIS A 723 3.59 17.57 -10.69
N LEU A 724 4.28 16.42 -10.57
CA LEU A 724 5.08 16.08 -9.38
C LEU A 724 6.59 16.34 -9.52
N ASP A 725 7.08 16.50 -10.75
CA ASP A 725 8.50 16.71 -11.10
C ASP A 725 9.41 15.49 -10.80
N GLN A 726 10.17 15.50 -9.70
CA GLN A 726 11.16 14.45 -9.33
C GLN A 726 10.91 13.88 -7.94
N ASN A 727 11.79 13.01 -7.42
CA ASN A 727 11.73 12.48 -6.04
C ASN A 727 10.46 11.66 -5.73
N TYR A 728 10.17 10.67 -6.58
CA TYR A 728 9.16 9.63 -6.35
C TYR A 728 9.53 8.39 -7.16
N ILE A 729 8.87 7.27 -6.85
CA ILE A 729 8.91 6.05 -7.67
C ILE A 729 7.56 5.91 -8.37
N GLY A 730 7.57 5.89 -9.71
CA GLY A 730 6.37 5.61 -10.50
C GLY A 730 5.95 4.15 -10.35
N ALA A 731 4.65 3.91 -10.26
CA ALA A 731 4.06 2.61 -9.95
C ALA A 731 3.08 2.17 -11.05
N TRP A 732 2.11 1.32 -10.69
CA TRP A 732 1.09 0.84 -11.63
C TRP A 732 0.37 1.97 -12.39
N PHE A 733 0.16 1.78 -13.69
CA PHE A 733 -0.57 2.67 -14.57
C PHE A 733 -1.76 1.95 -15.23
N VAL A 734 -2.94 2.60 -15.24
CA VAL A 734 -4.13 2.09 -15.95
C VAL A 734 -4.36 2.91 -17.23
N PRO A 735 -4.02 2.40 -18.43
CA PRO A 735 -4.07 3.17 -19.68
C PRO A 735 -5.45 3.77 -20.00
N GLY A 736 -6.52 3.01 -19.80
CA GLY A 736 -7.88 3.44 -20.11
C GLY A 736 -8.41 4.56 -19.21
N LEU A 737 -7.88 4.68 -18.00
CA LEU A 737 -8.25 5.72 -17.04
C LEU A 737 -7.21 6.84 -16.93
N LYS A 738 -6.02 6.62 -17.50
CA LYS A 738 -4.82 7.44 -17.29
C LYS A 738 -4.50 7.64 -15.79
N ASP A 739 -4.83 6.62 -14.98
CA ASP A 739 -4.54 6.56 -13.55
C ASP A 739 -3.07 6.16 -13.35
N ALA A 740 -2.26 7.08 -12.83
CA ALA A 740 -0.82 6.90 -12.66
C ALA A 740 -0.48 6.95 -11.18
N ALA A 741 -0.10 5.81 -10.61
CA ALA A 741 0.21 5.72 -9.20
C ALA A 741 1.69 5.96 -8.88
N ILE A 742 1.96 6.28 -7.62
CA ILE A 742 3.30 6.37 -7.04
C ILE A 742 3.42 5.47 -5.81
N VAL A 743 4.64 5.01 -5.53
CA VAL A 743 4.93 4.10 -4.42
C VAL A 743 4.98 4.84 -3.09
N ASN A 744 4.35 4.27 -2.06
CA ASN A 744 4.41 4.80 -0.70
C ASN A 744 5.71 4.34 0.01
N SER A 745 6.19 5.13 0.98
CA SER A 745 7.44 4.92 1.75
C SER A 745 7.42 3.71 2.70
N GLY A 746 6.26 3.07 2.83
CA GLY A 746 5.96 2.05 3.84
C GLY A 746 5.20 2.64 5.02
N ILE A 747 5.56 2.22 6.23
CA ILE A 747 4.85 2.53 7.48
C ILE A 747 4.92 4.04 7.78
N SER A 748 3.77 4.71 7.79
CA SER A 748 3.63 6.14 8.04
C SER A 748 2.23 6.47 8.53
N ARG A 749 1.97 7.75 8.88
CA ARG A 749 0.64 8.19 9.29
C ARG A 749 -0.43 8.11 8.18
N TRP A 750 -0.05 7.79 6.93
CA TRP A 750 -1.00 7.39 5.88
C TRP A 750 -1.81 6.13 6.27
N HIS A 751 -1.26 5.28 7.13
CA HIS A 751 -1.97 4.11 7.64
C HIS A 751 -3.13 4.50 8.57
N ASN A 752 -2.99 5.61 9.31
CA ASN A 752 -4.09 6.18 10.09
C ASN A 752 -5.21 6.69 9.15
N TYR A 753 -4.84 7.35 8.05
CA TYR A 753 -5.80 7.76 7.00
C TYR A 753 -6.54 6.55 6.41
N TYR A 754 -5.80 5.49 6.07
CA TYR A 754 -6.37 4.27 5.52
C TYR A 754 -7.40 3.63 6.45
N LEU A 755 -7.13 3.57 7.75
CA LEU A 755 -8.02 2.98 8.75
C LEU A 755 -9.35 3.74 8.91
N GLU A 756 -9.29 5.07 8.98
CA GLU A 756 -10.50 5.91 8.99
C GLU A 756 -11.26 5.84 7.68
N GLY A 757 -10.54 5.83 6.55
CA GLY A 757 -11.12 5.64 5.23
C GLY A 757 -11.87 4.32 5.11
N LEU A 758 -11.32 3.25 5.67
CA LEU A 758 -11.95 1.94 5.74
C LEU A 758 -13.23 1.96 6.61
N ASP A 759 -13.15 2.53 7.81
CA ASP A 759 -14.31 2.71 8.69
C ASP A 759 -15.43 3.48 7.98
N TRP A 760 -15.08 4.57 7.29
CA TRP A 760 -16.01 5.39 6.54
C TRP A 760 -16.66 4.61 5.39
N LEU A 761 -15.89 3.83 4.61
CA LEU A 761 -16.42 3.01 3.52
C LEU A 761 -17.38 1.94 4.05
N MET A 762 -17.08 1.31 5.18
CA MET A 762 -17.98 0.31 5.76
C MET A 762 -19.29 0.94 6.25
N LYS A 763 -19.22 2.06 6.95
CA LYS A 763 -20.42 2.73 7.48
C LYS A 763 -21.28 3.40 6.42
N ASN A 764 -20.66 4.01 5.40
CA ASN A 764 -21.36 4.87 4.44
C ASN A 764 -21.60 4.20 3.08
N VAL A 765 -20.75 3.25 2.68
CA VAL A 765 -20.84 2.55 1.37
C VAL A 765 -21.32 1.11 1.54
N GLY A 766 -21.00 0.46 2.66
CA GLY A 766 -21.51 -0.88 3.01
C GLY A 766 -20.63 -2.03 2.53
N ILE A 767 -19.34 -1.82 2.27
CA ILE A 767 -18.44 -2.91 1.89
C ILE A 767 -18.38 -4.00 2.98
N ASP A 768 -18.35 -5.26 2.57
CA ASP A 768 -18.26 -6.42 3.47
C ASP A 768 -16.82 -6.83 3.77
N GLY A 769 -15.85 -6.19 3.15
CA GLY A 769 -14.49 -6.64 3.30
C GLY A 769 -13.47 -6.04 2.35
N LEU A 770 -12.25 -6.57 2.48
CA LEU A 770 -11.09 -6.20 1.70
C LEU A 770 -10.58 -7.38 0.89
N TYR A 771 -10.28 -7.09 -0.36
CA TYR A 771 -9.37 -7.87 -1.17
C TYR A 771 -8.03 -7.15 -1.17
N ILE A 772 -6.99 -7.79 -0.65
CA ILE A 772 -5.66 -7.20 -0.55
C ILE A 772 -4.72 -7.94 -1.51
N ASP A 773 -4.09 -7.17 -2.39
CA ASP A 773 -3.09 -7.63 -3.34
C ASP A 773 -1.71 -7.16 -2.88
N ASP A 774 -0.99 -8.08 -2.24
CA ASP A 774 0.23 -7.83 -1.48
C ASP A 774 0.08 -6.79 -0.35
N LEU A 775 0.96 -6.86 0.66
CA LEU A 775 0.84 -6.08 1.90
C LEU A 775 2.02 -5.13 2.09
N ALA A 776 1.73 -3.84 2.16
CA ALA A 776 2.72 -2.78 2.44
C ALA A 776 2.67 -2.25 3.89
N PHE A 777 1.74 -2.75 4.72
CA PHE A 777 1.60 -2.34 6.11
C PHE A 777 2.07 -3.43 7.09
N ASP A 778 2.29 -3.03 8.35
CA ASP A 778 2.77 -3.90 9.42
C ASP A 778 1.65 -4.67 10.15
N ARG A 779 2.05 -5.57 11.04
CA ARG A 779 1.12 -6.36 11.84
C ARG A 779 0.17 -5.49 12.67
N MET A 780 0.66 -4.42 13.27
CA MET A 780 -0.16 -3.55 14.11
C MET A 780 -1.26 -2.85 13.29
N THR A 781 -0.95 -2.39 12.08
CA THR A 781 -1.97 -1.86 11.16
C THR A 781 -2.99 -2.94 10.79
N MET A 782 -2.56 -4.16 10.46
CA MET A 782 -3.48 -5.26 10.16
C MET A 782 -4.45 -5.57 11.31
N LYS A 783 -3.95 -5.57 12.55
CA LYS A 783 -4.77 -5.73 13.75
C LYS A 783 -5.80 -4.61 13.86
N ARG A 784 -5.40 -3.36 13.64
CA ARG A 784 -6.30 -2.19 13.64
C ARG A 784 -7.36 -2.29 12.54
N ILE A 785 -6.98 -2.71 11.33
CA ILE A 785 -7.90 -2.97 10.20
C ILE A 785 -8.98 -3.94 10.66
N ARG A 786 -8.58 -5.09 11.19
CA ARG A 786 -9.54 -6.11 11.62
C ARG A 786 -10.49 -5.62 12.72
N LYS A 787 -9.99 -4.83 13.69
CA LYS A 787 -10.85 -4.22 14.73
C LYS A 787 -11.87 -3.27 14.15
N VAL A 788 -11.41 -2.31 13.34
CA VAL A 788 -12.27 -1.32 12.69
C VAL A 788 -13.37 -2.02 11.89
N MET A 789 -13.01 -3.03 11.12
CA MET A 789 -13.97 -3.77 10.31
C MET A 789 -14.98 -4.54 11.16
N ASN A 790 -14.51 -5.30 12.16
CA ASN A 790 -15.38 -6.11 13.00
C ASN A 790 -16.36 -5.28 13.84
N ARG A 791 -15.97 -4.06 14.26
CA ARG A 791 -16.86 -3.14 14.99
C ARG A 791 -18.07 -2.70 14.17
N THR A 792 -17.89 -2.56 12.86
CA THR A 792 -18.96 -2.16 11.95
C THR A 792 -19.71 -3.36 11.37
N ASN A 793 -18.99 -4.43 11.00
CA ASN A 793 -19.55 -5.67 10.47
C ASN A 793 -18.77 -6.88 11.03
N PRO A 794 -19.31 -7.60 12.04
CA PRO A 794 -18.66 -8.79 12.58
C PRO A 794 -18.47 -9.93 11.56
N GLY A 795 -19.20 -9.90 10.45
CA GLY A 795 -19.07 -10.83 9.33
C GLY A 795 -18.11 -10.35 8.24
N ALA A 796 -17.31 -9.30 8.51
CA ALA A 796 -16.38 -8.72 7.57
C ALA A 796 -15.24 -9.67 7.21
N MET A 797 -14.78 -9.56 5.96
CA MET A 797 -13.88 -10.52 5.36
C MET A 797 -12.60 -9.86 4.81
N ILE A 798 -11.45 -10.47 5.01
CA ILE A 798 -10.17 -10.02 4.44
C ILE A 798 -9.50 -11.18 3.73
N ASP A 799 -9.26 -11.02 2.43
CA ASP A 799 -8.46 -11.97 1.66
C ASP A 799 -7.09 -11.39 1.37
N LEU A 800 -6.07 -12.24 1.46
CA LEU A 800 -4.75 -11.91 0.95
C LEU A 800 -4.48 -12.65 -0.35
N HIS A 801 -4.14 -11.88 -1.36
CA HIS A 801 -3.54 -12.33 -2.58
C HIS A 801 -2.07 -11.92 -2.65
N SER A 802 -1.27 -12.76 -3.28
CA SER A 802 0.14 -12.50 -3.51
C SER A 802 0.62 -13.30 -4.73
N ALA A 803 1.44 -12.64 -5.54
CA ALA A 803 2.31 -13.32 -6.50
C ALA A 803 3.41 -14.10 -5.77
N ASN A 804 4.03 -15.08 -6.45
CA ASN A 804 5.16 -15.80 -5.89
C ASN A 804 6.41 -14.90 -5.83
N GLN A 805 6.72 -14.41 -4.64
CA GLN A 805 7.88 -13.54 -4.38
C GLN A 805 9.22 -14.30 -4.36
N TYR A 806 9.20 -15.61 -4.65
CA TYR A 806 10.39 -16.44 -4.76
C TYR A 806 11.11 -16.22 -6.11
N ASN A 807 11.47 -14.98 -6.42
CA ASN A 807 12.11 -14.58 -7.67
C ASN A 807 13.12 -13.42 -7.45
N PRO A 808 13.99 -13.12 -8.45
CA PRO A 808 15.06 -12.13 -8.28
C PRO A 808 14.59 -10.69 -7.99
N LYS A 809 13.39 -10.28 -8.44
CA LYS A 809 12.90 -8.90 -8.24
C LYS A 809 12.41 -8.67 -6.81
N ASP A 810 11.99 -9.74 -6.14
CA ASP A 810 11.37 -9.71 -4.81
C ASP A 810 12.29 -10.26 -3.71
N GLY A 811 13.55 -10.54 -4.04
CA GLY A 811 14.54 -11.00 -3.06
C GLY A 811 14.32 -12.44 -2.58
N PHE A 812 13.68 -13.30 -3.36
CA PHE A 812 13.47 -14.71 -3.01
C PHE A 812 12.78 -14.94 -1.64
N ALA A 813 11.76 -14.14 -1.32
CA ALA A 813 10.92 -14.36 -0.15
C ALA A 813 9.80 -15.38 -0.46
N ASN A 814 9.47 -16.25 0.49
CA ASN A 814 8.24 -17.06 0.41
C ASN A 814 7.06 -16.16 0.82
N SER A 815 6.05 -16.01 -0.03
CA SER A 815 4.91 -15.12 0.26
C SER A 815 4.18 -15.51 1.56
N ALA A 816 4.05 -16.81 1.83
CA ALA A 816 3.46 -17.29 3.09
C ALA A 816 4.29 -16.89 4.33
N ASN A 817 5.62 -17.00 4.26
CA ASN A 817 6.52 -16.65 5.36
C ASN A 817 6.59 -15.12 5.57
N LEU A 818 6.66 -14.37 4.47
CA LEU A 818 6.70 -12.91 4.47
C LEU A 818 5.47 -12.29 5.16
N TYR A 819 4.29 -12.88 4.94
CA TYR A 819 3.02 -12.36 5.45
C TYR A 819 2.46 -13.12 6.66
N LEU A 820 3.21 -14.06 7.23
CA LEU A 820 2.71 -14.94 8.30
C LEU A 820 2.20 -14.15 9.52
N GLU A 821 2.81 -13.01 9.82
CA GLU A 821 2.38 -12.12 10.92
C GLU A 821 0.95 -11.58 10.75
N HIS A 822 0.44 -11.54 9.51
CA HIS A 822 -0.90 -11.04 9.20
C HIS A 822 -1.98 -12.12 9.19
N PHE A 823 -1.60 -13.40 9.05
CA PHE A 823 -2.51 -14.54 8.95
C PHE A 823 -3.53 -14.65 10.10
N PRO A 824 -3.21 -14.24 11.34
CA PRO A 824 -4.20 -14.16 12.41
C PRO A 824 -5.45 -13.34 12.06
N TYR A 825 -5.31 -12.36 11.17
CA TYR A 825 -6.33 -11.38 10.85
C TYR A 825 -6.89 -11.53 9.43
N LEU A 826 -6.57 -12.61 8.71
CA LEU A 826 -7.11 -12.90 7.38
C LEU A 826 -8.23 -13.95 7.46
N ASP A 827 -9.09 -14.02 6.45
CA ASP A 827 -10.10 -15.08 6.30
C ASP A 827 -9.69 -16.14 5.27
N ARG A 828 -9.02 -15.73 4.20
CA ARG A 828 -8.65 -16.62 3.10
C ARG A 828 -7.35 -16.20 2.42
N LEU A 829 -6.60 -17.18 1.94
CA LEU A 829 -5.44 -16.97 1.08
C LEU A 829 -5.80 -17.24 -0.37
N TRP A 830 -5.27 -16.43 -1.28
CA TRP A 830 -5.41 -16.63 -2.72
C TRP A 830 -4.07 -16.38 -3.41
N PHE A 831 -3.13 -17.31 -3.23
CA PHE A 831 -1.80 -17.19 -3.80
C PHE A 831 -1.76 -17.65 -5.25
N GLY A 832 -1.13 -16.83 -6.08
CA GLY A 832 -1.45 -16.76 -7.50
C GLY A 832 -0.28 -16.70 -8.45
N GLU A 833 -0.04 -15.54 -9.05
CA GLU A 833 0.89 -15.37 -10.17
C GLU A 833 2.22 -16.06 -9.89
N TYR A 834 2.70 -16.82 -10.87
CA TYR A 834 3.96 -17.56 -10.79
C TYR A 834 4.01 -18.71 -9.75
N PHE A 835 2.91 -19.05 -9.07
CA PHE A 835 2.84 -20.30 -8.30
C PHE A 835 2.75 -21.51 -9.23
N ASN A 836 3.54 -22.55 -8.93
CA ASN A 836 3.57 -23.78 -9.72
C ASN A 836 2.79 -24.89 -9.01
N TYR A 837 1.60 -25.20 -9.54
CA TYR A 837 0.70 -26.25 -9.03
C TYR A 837 1.15 -27.69 -9.40
N ASP A 838 2.32 -27.85 -10.02
CA ASP A 838 3.00 -29.14 -10.18
C ASP A 838 4.04 -29.43 -9.11
N PHE A 839 4.30 -28.48 -8.19
CA PHE A 839 5.17 -28.74 -7.05
C PHE A 839 4.59 -29.81 -6.11
N PRO A 840 5.46 -30.51 -5.35
CA PRO A 840 5.07 -31.63 -4.49
C PRO A 840 4.03 -31.29 -3.41
N PRO A 841 3.33 -32.28 -2.83
CA PRO A 841 2.28 -32.07 -1.83
C PRO A 841 2.71 -31.25 -0.61
N GLU A 842 3.94 -31.41 -0.11
CA GLU A 842 4.45 -30.63 1.01
C GLU A 842 4.55 -29.13 0.70
N PHE A 843 4.83 -28.75 -0.55
CA PHE A 843 4.80 -27.34 -0.98
C PHE A 843 3.38 -26.78 -0.93
N TRP A 844 2.39 -27.55 -1.37
CA TRP A 844 0.99 -27.17 -1.28
C TRP A 844 0.54 -26.98 0.16
N LEU A 845 0.91 -27.90 1.04
CA LEU A 845 0.54 -27.84 2.45
C LEU A 845 1.13 -26.59 3.12
N VAL A 846 2.42 -26.30 2.89
CA VAL A 846 3.16 -25.23 3.57
C VAL A 846 2.91 -23.86 2.93
N GLU A 847 3.02 -23.73 1.62
CA GLU A 847 2.97 -22.41 0.97
C GLU A 847 1.60 -22.03 0.40
N VAL A 848 0.72 -23.00 0.08
CA VAL A 848 -0.49 -22.74 -0.71
C VAL A 848 -1.79 -22.88 0.12
N SER A 849 -1.86 -23.87 1.00
CA SER A 849 -3.12 -24.30 1.62
C SER A 849 -3.62 -23.40 2.76
N GLY A 850 -2.71 -22.78 3.49
CA GLY A 850 -3.01 -22.06 4.74
C GLY A 850 -3.29 -22.95 5.97
N ILE A 851 -3.41 -24.27 5.79
CA ILE A 851 -3.90 -25.21 6.81
C ILE A 851 -3.02 -25.24 8.06
N PRO A 852 -1.67 -25.30 7.98
CA PRO A 852 -0.81 -25.28 9.18
C PRO A 852 -0.97 -24.01 10.04
N TYR A 853 -1.60 -22.97 9.50
CA TYR A 853 -1.73 -21.66 10.13
C TYR A 853 -3.15 -21.38 10.63
N GLY A 854 -4.12 -22.26 10.35
CA GLY A 854 -5.53 -22.03 10.68
C GLY A 854 -6.30 -21.24 9.62
N LEU A 855 -5.85 -21.32 8.36
CA LEU A 855 -6.46 -20.69 7.20
C LEU A 855 -6.82 -21.75 6.14
N MET A 856 -7.63 -21.32 5.18
CA MET A 856 -7.90 -22.08 3.95
C MET A 856 -7.45 -21.23 2.75
N GLY A 857 -7.01 -21.90 1.68
CA GLY A 857 -6.50 -21.28 0.47
C GLY A 857 -7.41 -21.45 -0.75
N GLU A 858 -7.06 -20.73 -1.82
CA GLU A 858 -7.60 -20.85 -3.17
C GLU A 858 -6.48 -20.69 -4.20
N MET A 859 -6.74 -21.03 -5.46
CA MET A 859 -5.74 -21.02 -6.55
C MET A 859 -6.04 -19.93 -7.60
N LEU A 860 -5.01 -19.37 -8.23
CA LEU A 860 -5.15 -18.43 -9.35
C LEU A 860 -4.43 -18.91 -10.61
N GLU A 861 -3.09 -19.03 -10.64
CA GLU A 861 -2.28 -19.22 -11.86
C GLU A 861 -2.80 -20.36 -12.75
N GLY A 862 -2.99 -20.09 -14.05
CA GLY A 862 -3.63 -21.04 -14.99
C GLY A 862 -5.02 -21.61 -14.62
N GLY A 863 -5.66 -21.18 -13.54
CA GLY A 863 -6.89 -21.75 -13.00
C GLY A 863 -6.66 -22.77 -11.87
N GLY A 864 -5.41 -23.00 -11.48
CA GLY A 864 -5.05 -24.02 -10.50
C GLY A 864 -5.08 -25.45 -11.05
N ASN A 865 -4.91 -26.42 -10.14
CA ASN A 865 -5.20 -27.83 -10.42
C ASN A 865 -6.42 -28.24 -9.58
N PRO A 866 -7.62 -28.38 -10.18
CA PRO A 866 -8.86 -28.59 -9.42
C PRO A 866 -8.87 -29.92 -8.66
N TRP A 867 -8.18 -30.95 -9.17
CA TRP A 867 -8.10 -32.24 -8.52
C TRP A 867 -7.21 -32.22 -7.27
N ARG A 868 -5.99 -31.68 -7.41
CA ARG A 868 -5.06 -31.53 -6.28
C ARG A 868 -5.58 -30.53 -5.24
N GLY A 869 -6.23 -29.45 -5.69
CA GLY A 869 -6.87 -28.47 -4.81
C GLY A 869 -7.90 -29.10 -3.87
N MET A 870 -8.69 -30.07 -4.34
CA MET A 870 -9.68 -30.76 -3.50
C MET A 870 -9.08 -31.61 -2.37
N LEU A 871 -7.79 -31.99 -2.42
CA LEU A 871 -7.12 -32.59 -1.25
C LEU A 871 -7.01 -31.63 -0.07
N TYR A 872 -7.03 -30.32 -0.33
CA TYR A 872 -6.91 -29.24 0.65
C TYR A 872 -8.21 -28.44 0.80
N GLY A 873 -9.29 -28.83 0.12
CA GLY A 873 -10.55 -28.08 0.14
C GLY A 873 -10.55 -26.80 -0.69
N MET A 874 -9.68 -26.72 -1.70
CA MET A 874 -9.40 -25.50 -2.45
C MET A 874 -9.98 -25.53 -3.86
N THR A 875 -10.43 -24.38 -4.35
CA THR A 875 -10.85 -24.17 -5.75
C THR A 875 -10.11 -22.97 -6.37
N GLY A 876 -10.25 -22.79 -7.68
CA GLY A 876 -10.03 -21.48 -8.30
C GLY A 876 -11.20 -20.52 -8.04
N ARG A 877 -11.13 -19.28 -8.52
CA ARG A 877 -12.24 -18.30 -8.43
C ARG A 877 -12.97 -18.12 -9.75
N SER A 878 -14.29 -17.94 -9.69
CA SER A 878 -15.11 -17.51 -10.85
C SER A 878 -14.75 -16.06 -11.23
N PRO A 879 -14.88 -15.63 -12.49
CA PRO A 879 -15.23 -16.40 -13.68
C PRO A 879 -14.03 -17.08 -14.35
N ARG A 880 -12.81 -16.92 -13.81
CA ARG A 880 -11.60 -17.54 -14.38
C ARG A 880 -11.69 -19.07 -14.40
N VAL A 881 -12.37 -19.65 -13.42
CA VAL A 881 -12.71 -21.08 -13.34
C VAL A 881 -14.22 -21.23 -13.14
N ASP A 882 -14.85 -22.16 -13.89
CA ASP A 882 -16.23 -22.54 -13.64
C ASP A 882 -16.32 -23.62 -12.56
N ASN A 883 -16.65 -23.17 -11.33
CA ASN A 883 -16.84 -24.06 -10.19
C ASN A 883 -18.30 -24.53 -10.04
N GLY A 884 -19.24 -24.06 -10.87
CA GLY A 884 -20.66 -24.35 -10.73
C GLY A 884 -20.99 -25.85 -10.65
N PRO A 885 -20.45 -26.70 -11.54
CA PRO A 885 -20.62 -28.15 -11.46
C PRO A 885 -20.10 -28.76 -10.15
N LEU A 886 -18.94 -28.31 -9.66
CA LEU A 886 -18.35 -28.79 -8.41
C LEU A 886 -19.16 -28.33 -7.19
N TRP A 887 -19.66 -27.10 -7.19
CA TRP A 887 -20.54 -26.58 -6.12
C TRP A 887 -21.86 -27.36 -6.04
N LYS A 888 -22.42 -27.79 -7.18
CA LYS A 888 -23.59 -28.69 -7.18
C LYS A 888 -23.29 -30.03 -6.51
N LEU A 889 -22.10 -30.61 -6.74
CA LEU A 889 -21.67 -31.79 -5.99
C LEU A 889 -21.63 -31.46 -4.49
N TRP A 890 -21.00 -30.35 -4.11
CA TRP A 890 -20.90 -29.95 -2.70
C TRP A 890 -22.27 -29.84 -2.03
N ASP A 891 -23.24 -29.22 -2.70
CA ASP A 891 -24.62 -29.11 -2.22
C ASP A 891 -25.29 -30.48 -2.09
N SER A 892 -25.17 -31.34 -3.11
CA SER A 892 -25.80 -32.68 -3.11
C SER A 892 -25.19 -33.64 -2.09
N PHE A 893 -23.88 -33.54 -1.85
CA PHE A 893 -23.19 -34.34 -0.84
C PHE A 893 -23.49 -33.79 0.56
N GLY A 894 -23.68 -32.48 0.69
CA GLY A 894 -23.70 -31.78 1.96
C GLY A 894 -22.28 -31.56 2.47
N MET A 895 -21.41 -30.92 1.68
CA MET A 895 -20.03 -30.62 2.13
C MET A 895 -20.01 -29.78 3.40
N GLN A 896 -20.96 -28.85 3.53
CA GLN A 896 -21.21 -28.18 4.80
C GLN A 896 -21.60 -29.21 5.88
N ASN A 897 -20.99 -29.07 7.06
CA ASN A 897 -21.08 -29.96 8.22
C ASN A 897 -20.32 -31.29 8.08
N SER A 898 -19.56 -31.51 7.00
CA SER A 898 -18.68 -32.68 6.90
C SER A 898 -17.38 -32.46 7.68
N GLU A 899 -16.85 -33.54 8.29
CA GLU A 899 -15.54 -33.51 8.91
C GLU A 899 -14.44 -33.71 7.85
N MET A 900 -13.52 -32.75 7.72
CA MET A 900 -12.36 -32.86 6.85
C MET A 900 -11.21 -33.58 7.56
N ILE A 901 -10.80 -34.72 7.00
CA ILE A 901 -9.67 -35.53 7.48
C ILE A 901 -8.63 -35.58 6.36
N GLY A 902 -7.64 -34.69 6.45
CA GLY A 902 -6.59 -34.54 5.45
C GLY A 902 -5.63 -35.73 5.35
N TYR A 903 -4.95 -35.88 4.21
CA TYR A 903 -3.93 -36.93 4.02
C TYR A 903 -2.76 -36.83 5.02
N TRP A 904 -2.54 -35.64 5.61
CA TRP A 904 -1.52 -35.41 6.63
C TRP A 904 -1.87 -35.98 8.01
N VAL A 905 -3.15 -36.28 8.27
CA VAL A 905 -3.61 -36.84 9.54
C VAL A 905 -3.16 -38.29 9.64
N LYS A 906 -2.40 -38.63 10.70
CA LYS A 906 -1.80 -39.97 10.85
C LYS A 906 -2.85 -41.10 10.84
N ASP A 907 -3.99 -40.82 11.45
CA ASP A 907 -5.11 -41.74 11.62
C ASP A 907 -6.19 -41.64 10.55
N ASN A 908 -5.88 -41.03 9.39
CA ASN A 908 -6.79 -40.93 8.25
C ASN A 908 -7.39 -42.32 7.89
N PRO A 909 -8.74 -42.42 7.78
CA PRO A 909 -9.42 -43.68 7.55
C PRO A 909 -9.19 -44.25 6.14
N VAL A 910 -8.68 -43.48 5.19
CA VAL A 910 -8.43 -43.93 3.82
C VAL A 910 -6.95 -43.77 3.49
N LYS A 911 -6.30 -44.88 3.14
CA LYS A 911 -4.89 -44.91 2.72
C LYS A 911 -4.78 -45.49 1.31
N THR A 912 -3.93 -44.88 0.49
CA THR A 912 -3.65 -45.33 -0.89
C THR A 912 -2.45 -46.28 -0.96
N GLY A 913 -1.58 -46.27 0.05
CA GLY A 913 -0.30 -46.97 0.03
C GLY A 913 0.78 -46.32 -0.85
N SER A 914 0.56 -45.08 -1.33
CA SER A 914 1.49 -44.30 -2.16
C SER A 914 1.81 -42.97 -1.50
N GLU A 915 3.06 -42.51 -1.62
CA GLU A 915 3.49 -41.17 -1.19
C GLU A 915 3.13 -40.07 -2.20
N LYS A 916 2.82 -40.45 -3.45
CA LYS A 916 2.51 -39.52 -4.55
C LYS A 916 1.05 -39.51 -4.96
N THR A 917 0.26 -40.48 -4.51
CA THR A 917 -1.20 -40.49 -4.69
C THR A 917 -1.86 -40.43 -3.34
N LEU A 918 -2.52 -39.32 -3.03
CA LEU A 918 -2.97 -38.98 -1.68
C LEU A 918 -4.49 -38.96 -1.58
N ALA A 919 -5.00 -39.13 -0.36
CA ALA A 919 -6.43 -39.17 -0.07
C ALA A 919 -6.80 -38.25 1.10
N THR A 920 -7.74 -37.33 0.87
CA THR A 920 -8.43 -36.55 1.93
C THR A 920 -9.87 -37.00 1.98
N VAL A 921 -10.43 -37.14 3.18
CA VAL A 921 -11.79 -37.62 3.39
C VAL A 921 -12.66 -36.51 3.98
N TYR A 922 -13.87 -36.34 3.44
CA TYR A 922 -14.91 -35.50 4.00
C TYR A 922 -16.02 -36.41 4.50
N SER A 923 -16.21 -36.52 5.82
CA SER A 923 -17.04 -37.55 6.43
C SER A 923 -18.34 -37.00 7.03
N HIS A 924 -19.45 -37.67 6.73
CA HIS A 924 -20.66 -37.69 7.56
C HIS A 924 -20.69 -39.03 8.28
N MET A 925 -20.15 -39.05 9.50
CA MET A 925 -19.98 -40.27 10.29
C MET A 925 -21.25 -41.13 10.30
N GLY A 926 -21.12 -42.39 9.87
CA GLY A 926 -22.21 -43.37 9.86
C GLY A 926 -23.20 -43.28 8.69
N ASP A 927 -23.08 -42.28 7.82
CA ASP A 927 -23.96 -42.09 6.64
C ASP A 927 -23.18 -42.25 5.33
N LYS A 928 -22.19 -41.40 5.10
CA LYS A 928 -21.42 -41.37 3.85
C LYS A 928 -20.10 -40.62 3.99
N ALA A 929 -19.16 -40.87 3.09
CA ALA A 929 -17.90 -40.15 3.01
C ALA A 929 -17.55 -39.78 1.56
N LEU A 930 -16.99 -38.59 1.34
CA LEU A 930 -16.41 -38.19 0.07
C LEU A 930 -14.89 -38.31 0.17
N ILE A 931 -14.30 -39.17 -0.66
CA ILE A 931 -12.87 -39.40 -0.77
C ILE A 931 -12.36 -38.57 -1.95
N SER A 932 -11.53 -37.57 -1.66
CA SER A 932 -10.77 -36.83 -2.67
C SER A 932 -9.43 -37.51 -2.88
N LEU A 933 -9.18 -37.99 -4.10
CA LEU A 933 -7.92 -38.57 -4.54
C LEU A 933 -7.25 -37.63 -5.53
N ALA A 934 -5.93 -37.46 -5.45
CA ALA A 934 -5.15 -36.84 -6.52
C ALA A 934 -3.72 -37.39 -6.57
N THR A 935 -3.08 -37.29 -7.74
CA THR A 935 -1.77 -37.88 -7.98
C THR A 935 -0.71 -36.90 -8.50
N TRP A 936 0.53 -37.13 -8.06
CA TRP A 936 1.78 -36.55 -8.54
C TRP A 936 2.64 -37.57 -9.29
N GLU A 937 2.09 -38.74 -9.62
CA GLU A 937 2.78 -39.70 -10.47
C GLU A 937 2.98 -39.14 -11.89
N ASP A 938 4.07 -39.57 -12.54
CA ASP A 938 4.39 -39.19 -13.91
C ASP A 938 3.60 -39.99 -14.96
N THR A 939 2.81 -40.97 -14.51
CA THR A 939 1.90 -41.80 -15.31
C THR A 939 0.57 -41.98 -14.57
N ASP A 940 -0.40 -42.63 -15.20
CA ASP A 940 -1.64 -43.01 -14.52
C ASP A 940 -1.33 -43.88 -13.30
N ALA A 941 -1.86 -43.50 -12.15
CA ALA A 941 -1.63 -44.18 -10.88
C ALA A 941 -2.70 -45.25 -10.66
N LYS A 942 -2.26 -46.45 -10.27
CA LYS A 942 -3.14 -47.56 -9.91
C LYS A 942 -3.12 -47.72 -8.39
N VAL A 943 -4.25 -47.47 -7.75
CA VAL A 943 -4.35 -47.51 -6.29
C VAL A 943 -5.47 -48.44 -5.83
N LYS A 944 -5.22 -49.13 -4.72
CA LYS A 944 -6.26 -49.85 -3.96
C LYS A 944 -6.44 -49.13 -2.64
N LEU A 945 -7.65 -48.71 -2.34
CA LEU A 945 -7.93 -47.97 -1.12
C LEU A 945 -8.00 -48.94 0.06
N SER A 946 -7.14 -48.72 1.05
CA SER A 946 -7.27 -49.33 2.36
C SER A 946 -8.18 -48.42 3.19
N ILE A 947 -9.40 -48.86 3.45
CA ILE A 947 -10.44 -48.08 4.12
C ILE A 947 -10.75 -48.70 5.48
N ASP A 948 -10.57 -47.92 6.53
CA ASP A 948 -11.02 -48.23 7.89
C ASP A 948 -12.50 -47.84 8.03
N TRP A 949 -13.36 -48.81 7.72
CA TRP A 949 -14.82 -48.65 7.73
C TRP A 949 -15.38 -48.33 9.12
N ALA A 950 -14.75 -48.82 10.19
CA ALA A 950 -15.16 -48.55 11.55
C ALA A 950 -14.98 -47.07 11.90
N LYS A 951 -13.86 -46.47 11.46
CA LYS A 951 -13.62 -45.02 11.62
C LYS A 951 -14.55 -44.15 10.78
N LEU A 952 -15.20 -44.69 9.74
CA LEU A 952 -16.24 -44.00 8.97
C LEU A 952 -17.67 -44.30 9.45
N GLY A 953 -17.83 -45.29 10.34
CA GLY A 953 -19.14 -45.78 10.78
C GLY A 953 -19.93 -46.52 9.69
N LEU A 954 -19.28 -46.99 8.62
CA LEU A 954 -19.95 -47.61 7.46
C LEU A 954 -19.80 -49.14 7.47
N ASP A 955 -20.79 -49.84 6.92
CA ASP A 955 -20.78 -51.30 6.77
C ASP A 955 -20.22 -51.69 5.40
N PRO A 956 -19.00 -52.26 5.30
CA PRO A 956 -18.38 -52.56 4.00
C PRO A 956 -19.16 -53.53 3.13
N SER A 957 -20.09 -54.31 3.71
CA SER A 957 -20.96 -55.22 2.95
C SER A 957 -22.09 -54.50 2.21
N LYS A 958 -22.35 -53.24 2.58
CA LYS A 958 -23.44 -52.42 2.02
C LYS A 958 -22.92 -51.19 1.26
N VAL A 959 -21.64 -50.84 1.43
CA VAL A 959 -21.05 -49.66 0.80
C VAL A 959 -20.73 -49.90 -0.68
N THR A 960 -21.06 -48.90 -1.49
CA THR A 960 -20.58 -48.76 -2.87
C THR A 960 -19.67 -47.55 -2.99
N LEU A 961 -18.58 -47.67 -3.75
CA LEU A 961 -17.73 -46.53 -4.11
C LEU A 961 -18.22 -45.94 -5.43
N HIS A 962 -18.75 -44.71 -5.40
CA HIS A 962 -19.37 -44.08 -6.55
C HIS A 962 -18.77 -42.70 -6.83
N ALA A 963 -18.15 -42.55 -8.00
CA ALA A 963 -17.75 -41.26 -8.54
C ALA A 963 -18.90 -40.71 -9.41
N PRO A 964 -19.62 -39.65 -8.99
CA PRO A 964 -20.65 -39.04 -9.84
C PRO A 964 -20.01 -38.29 -11.03
N ALA A 965 -20.75 -38.10 -12.12
CA ALA A 965 -20.32 -37.23 -13.20
C ALA A 965 -20.27 -35.76 -12.73
N ILE A 966 -19.15 -35.09 -12.99
CA ILE A 966 -18.95 -33.67 -12.72
C ILE A 966 -18.31 -33.07 -13.95
N GLU A 967 -19.04 -32.16 -14.61
CA GLU A 967 -18.57 -31.51 -15.83
C GLU A 967 -17.19 -30.87 -15.63
N ASN A 968 -16.29 -31.07 -16.60
CA ASN A 968 -14.90 -30.62 -16.59
C ASN A 968 -14.00 -31.19 -15.47
N PHE A 969 -14.49 -32.14 -14.66
CA PHE A 969 -13.73 -32.72 -13.55
C PHE A 969 -13.59 -34.26 -13.66
N GLN A 970 -14.69 -35.01 -13.77
CA GLN A 970 -14.68 -36.48 -13.87
C GLN A 970 -15.93 -37.05 -14.56
N GLN A 971 -15.81 -38.26 -15.10
CA GLN A 971 -16.94 -39.06 -15.59
C GLN A 971 -17.54 -39.90 -14.48
N GLU A 972 -18.80 -40.33 -14.66
CA GLU A 972 -19.46 -41.24 -13.73
C GLU A 972 -18.80 -42.62 -13.75
N THR A 973 -18.48 -43.17 -12.59
CA THR A 973 -17.89 -44.52 -12.45
C THR A 973 -18.22 -45.10 -11.08
N THR A 974 -18.27 -46.43 -10.97
CA THR A 974 -18.57 -47.13 -9.72
C THR A 974 -17.59 -48.31 -9.52
N TRP A 975 -17.18 -48.52 -8.28
CA TRP A 975 -16.26 -49.58 -7.87
C TRP A 975 -16.80 -50.31 -6.63
N LYS A 976 -16.37 -51.56 -6.46
CA LYS A 976 -16.42 -52.24 -5.17
C LYS A 976 -15.24 -51.79 -4.30
N PRO A 977 -15.35 -51.84 -2.96
CA PRO A 977 -14.25 -51.55 -2.04
C PRO A 977 -12.89 -52.19 -2.35
N SER A 978 -12.88 -53.39 -2.94
CA SER A 978 -11.65 -54.14 -3.25
C SER A 978 -11.04 -53.84 -4.63
N ASP A 979 -11.73 -53.06 -5.47
CA ASP A 979 -11.32 -52.85 -6.84
C ASP A 979 -10.10 -51.92 -6.92
N GLU A 980 -9.32 -52.07 -7.99
CA GLU A 980 -8.24 -51.15 -8.32
C GLU A 980 -8.82 -49.93 -9.04
N ILE A 981 -8.42 -48.74 -8.58
CA ILE A 981 -8.84 -47.46 -9.13
C ILE A 981 -7.69 -46.86 -9.92
N VAL A 982 -7.96 -46.46 -11.16
CA VAL A 982 -6.99 -45.76 -12.01
C VAL A 982 -7.22 -44.25 -11.89
N VAL A 983 -6.23 -43.55 -11.35
CA VAL A 983 -6.20 -42.09 -11.23
C VAL A 983 -5.31 -41.54 -12.35
N PRO A 984 -5.85 -40.76 -13.31
CA PRO A 984 -5.06 -40.27 -14.43
C PRO A 984 -3.91 -39.35 -13.98
N LYS A 985 -2.80 -39.34 -14.73
CA LYS A 985 -1.64 -38.48 -14.48
C LYS A 985 -2.05 -37.02 -14.23
N GLY A 986 -1.59 -36.45 -13.12
CA GLY A 986 -1.81 -35.04 -12.77
C GLY A 986 -3.26 -34.67 -12.41
N LYS A 987 -4.16 -35.65 -12.34
CA LYS A 987 -5.58 -35.49 -12.01
C LYS A 987 -5.91 -36.20 -10.69
N GLY A 988 -7.20 -36.42 -10.49
CA GLY A 988 -7.79 -36.99 -9.29
C GLY A 988 -9.24 -37.41 -9.50
N LEU A 989 -9.86 -37.86 -8.43
CA LEU A 989 -11.24 -38.33 -8.40
C LEU A 989 -11.90 -37.93 -7.08
N LEU A 990 -13.19 -37.62 -7.15
CA LEU A 990 -14.08 -37.44 -6.01
C LEU A 990 -15.02 -38.65 -5.94
N ILE A 991 -14.87 -39.48 -4.90
CA ILE A 991 -15.55 -40.77 -4.76
C ILE A 991 -16.41 -40.75 -3.51
N ILE A 992 -17.72 -40.96 -3.66
CA ILE A 992 -18.66 -41.09 -2.54
C ILE A 992 -18.71 -42.56 -2.12
N ALA A 993 -18.35 -42.84 -0.86
CA ALA A 993 -18.63 -44.09 -0.18
C ALA A 993 -19.95 -43.93 0.59
N LYS A 994 -20.96 -44.74 0.25
CA LYS A 994 -22.28 -44.77 0.92
C LYS A 994 -22.92 -46.15 0.82
#